data_AF-A0ABD3QUT2-F1
#
_entry.id   AF-A0ABD3QUT2-F1
#
_cell.length_a   1.000
_cell.length_b   1.000
_cell.length_c   1.000
_cell.angle_alpha   90.00
_cell.angle_beta   90.00
_cell.angle_gamma   90.00
#
_symmetry.space_group_name_H-M   'P 1'
#
loop_
_entity.id
_entity.type
_entity.pdbx_description
1 polymer ?
#
loop_
_entity_poly.entity_id
_entity_poly.type
_entity_poly.pdbx_seq_one_letter_code
_entity_poly.pdbx_strand_id
1 'polypeptide(L)'
;MYMLLMRGSLKVVIVSAVSAALAACSTSLLFVLNLKDSNGHNLFKSDHHTTKSFNLPIEDNADQTHHLIPKQRPLRLTSSQDEDAEGVVWLMSFPNSGTTYTIKAVRELTRTTTATNYGLEGGVKEKESTPAFPDMKDAKNGPFLHVIPGREINIPKLLLTKTHCGGYCSSCMSFIQTPRSFFKACLQGQRGFIEDSKVTSEVVSYSSNLVKKAIHIFKNPFDNVVKRFHVYRKTQAQRHTDLLDTYPNNKEGFHKWCKQLNDRAATVLSSIHSEEKSLVDAMKDVPCMSEFYRYIHWHNLAFTVTSDLQIPSMLLHYEDYSTRFENVTRELTDFLGLEQVGKAPEFIVKKQYLDYYTEKDKRNVAMFIREFATKPTWQNVHHYLSDFSDHHTTKSFNLPIEDNADQTHHLIPKQRPLRLTSSQDEDAEGVVWLMSFPNSGTTYTIKAVRELTRTTTATNYGLEGGVTDKEIMPAFPDIKDAKNGPFLHVIPGREINIPKLLLIVVVIAPRAWPHERCLRGQRGVIYEASKVTPKFVSYSSDLVKKVIHIFRNPFDNVVARFHLDRKIKARYHPNWLDTYPNNREGFHKWCEQLNGSAAPVLSSIGVVDQSLMDAMKDVPCMSEFYRYIQWHNLAFTVTSDLQIPSMLLHYEDYSTRFEDVTRELTDFLGLEQVGKAPEFIGGKQYLDYYFERDKRNIARFIREFATKPTWQNVHHYLSDFVLSDGNNDGGESDDGEATFDDYESEINTGIAAAAERFNSNKLGYHTQN
;
A
#
# COMPACT_ATOMS: atom_id res chain seq x y z
N MET A 1 -24.06 46.96 -32.93
CA MET A 1 -25.33 47.52 -32.42
C MET A 1 -25.03 48.08 -31.03
N TYR A 2 -25.03 49.42 -30.91
CA TYR A 2 -24.86 50.30 -29.72
C TYR A 2 -23.69 50.01 -28.76
N MET A 3 -22.58 50.77 -28.69
CA MET A 3 -22.32 52.22 -28.43
C MET A 3 -21.56 52.34 -27.08
N LEU A 4 -20.27 52.72 -27.08
CA LEU A 4 -19.71 54.05 -26.66
C LEU A 4 -19.25 54.07 -25.18
N LEU A 5 -18.13 54.65 -24.69
CA LEU A 5 -17.15 55.69 -25.08
C LEU A 5 -15.85 55.41 -24.24
N MET A 6 -14.62 55.38 -24.76
CA MET A 6 -13.69 56.45 -25.21
C MET A 6 -12.75 57.07 -24.16
N ARG A 7 -11.47 57.19 -24.59
CA ARG A 7 -10.32 58.00 -24.09
C ARG A 7 -9.54 57.44 -22.90
N GLY A 8 -8.21 57.36 -22.88
CA GLY A 8 -7.17 57.80 -23.82
C GLY A 8 -5.86 58.07 -23.04
N SER A 9 -4.72 57.98 -23.73
CA SER A 9 -3.43 58.66 -23.48
C SER A 9 -2.21 57.73 -23.34
N LEU A 10 -1.45 57.76 -24.42
CA LEU A 10 -0.09 57.30 -24.64
C LEU A 10 0.90 58.28 -23.97
N LYS A 11 1.84 57.80 -23.13
CA LYS A 11 3.17 58.40 -23.01
C LYS A 11 4.22 57.32 -22.75
N VAL A 12 5.14 57.25 -23.70
CA VAL A 12 6.38 56.48 -23.71
C VAL A 12 7.42 57.21 -22.87
N VAL A 13 8.09 56.50 -21.95
CA VAL A 13 9.44 56.82 -21.48
C VAL A 13 10.27 55.53 -21.57
N ILE A 14 11.22 55.53 -22.49
CA ILE A 14 12.31 54.55 -22.60
C ILE A 14 13.47 55.11 -21.75
N VAL A 15 14.12 54.26 -20.94
CA VAL A 15 15.59 54.16 -20.76
C VAL A 15 15.87 52.87 -19.95
N SER A 16 16.28 51.84 -20.71
CA SER A 16 17.33 50.81 -20.46
C SER A 16 17.57 50.21 -19.07
N ALA A 17 17.56 48.86 -18.97
CA ALA A 17 18.79 48.04 -18.96
C ALA A 17 18.52 46.50 -18.88
N VAL A 18 18.98 45.78 -19.92
CA VAL A 18 19.80 44.54 -19.91
C VAL A 18 19.33 43.37 -19.02
N SER A 19 18.63 42.38 -19.58
CA SER A 19 19.14 41.10 -20.12
C SER A 19 19.63 40.08 -19.07
N ALA A 20 18.75 39.15 -18.67
CA ALA A 20 19.05 37.73 -18.43
C ALA A 20 17.79 36.98 -17.96
N ALA A 21 16.97 36.46 -18.90
CA ALA A 21 16.09 35.29 -18.71
C ALA A 21 15.19 35.09 -19.94
N LEU A 22 15.75 34.65 -21.06
CA LEU A 22 14.99 34.05 -22.16
C LEU A 22 15.82 32.91 -22.76
N ALA A 23 15.85 31.79 -22.04
CA ALA A 23 16.09 30.47 -22.60
C ALA A 23 15.44 29.43 -21.67
N ALA A 24 14.67 28.53 -22.27
CA ALA A 24 13.94 27.41 -21.67
C ALA A 24 12.58 27.73 -21.01
N CYS A 25 11.56 27.91 -21.84
CA CYS A 25 10.25 27.28 -21.62
C CYS A 25 9.43 27.33 -22.92
N SER A 26 9.57 26.30 -23.74
CA SER A 26 8.68 26.02 -24.88
C SER A 26 7.45 25.28 -24.36
N THR A 27 6.37 26.01 -24.08
CA THR A 27 5.03 25.44 -23.98
C THR A 27 4.33 25.59 -25.33
N SER A 28 4.12 24.46 -26.01
CA SER A 28 3.21 24.38 -27.14
C SER A 28 1.78 24.58 -26.63
N LEU A 29 1.27 25.79 -26.80
CA LEU A 29 -0.14 26.13 -26.61
C LEU A 29 -0.87 25.80 -27.92
N LEU A 30 -1.55 24.65 -27.97
CA LEU A 30 -2.39 24.26 -29.10
C LEU A 30 -3.75 24.95 -28.95
N PHE A 31 -3.90 26.10 -29.61
CA PHE A 31 -5.20 26.71 -29.87
C PHE A 31 -5.97 25.85 -30.90
N VAL A 32 -7.07 25.25 -30.50
CA VAL A 32 -8.05 24.66 -31.44
C VAL A 32 -8.83 25.83 -32.05
N LEU A 33 -8.37 26.31 -33.21
CA LEU A 33 -9.16 27.20 -34.06
C LEU A 33 -10.09 26.35 -34.92
N ASN A 34 -11.39 26.60 -34.79
CA ASN A 34 -12.44 25.97 -35.58
C ASN A 34 -12.48 26.66 -36.96
N LEU A 35 -11.65 26.19 -37.90
CA LEU A 35 -11.60 26.70 -39.26
C LEU A 35 -12.66 26.01 -40.12
N LYS A 36 -13.68 26.78 -40.52
CA LYS A 36 -14.59 26.43 -41.61
C LYS A 36 -14.09 27.05 -42.91
N ASP A 37 -14.31 26.38 -44.03
CA ASP A 37 -14.02 26.99 -45.34
C ASP A 37 -15.01 28.11 -45.67
N SER A 38 -14.74 28.83 -46.78
CA SER A 38 -15.57 29.94 -47.27
C SER A 38 -17.00 29.54 -47.67
N ASN A 39 -17.34 28.24 -47.64
CA ASN A 39 -18.66 27.70 -47.91
C ASN A 39 -19.31 27.07 -46.65
N GLY A 40 -18.66 27.16 -45.48
CA GLY A 40 -19.20 26.71 -44.21
C GLY A 40 -19.07 25.21 -43.92
N HIS A 41 -18.24 24.47 -44.66
CA HIS A 41 -18.01 23.04 -44.41
C HIS A 41 -16.86 22.80 -43.43
N ASN A 42 -17.05 21.83 -42.53
CA ASN A 42 -15.99 21.34 -41.63
C ASN A 42 -15.04 20.43 -42.41
N LEU A 43 -13.74 20.73 -42.37
CA LEU A 43 -12.68 20.06 -43.14
C LEU A 43 -12.28 18.65 -42.63
N PHE A 44 -12.98 18.09 -41.64
CA PHE A 44 -12.80 16.71 -41.21
C PHE A 44 -14.15 15.97 -41.15
N LYS A 45 -14.45 15.21 -42.21
CA LYS A 45 -15.38 14.08 -42.16
C LYS A 45 -14.54 12.81 -42.08
N SER A 46 -14.58 12.14 -40.94
CA SER A 46 -14.18 10.74 -40.83
C SER A 46 -15.33 9.90 -41.37
N ASP A 47 -15.14 9.25 -42.51
CA ASP A 47 -16.11 8.31 -43.06
C ASP A 47 -16.28 7.11 -42.12
N HIS A 48 -17.54 6.81 -41.78
CA HIS A 48 -17.92 5.61 -41.05
C HIS A 48 -17.72 4.38 -41.94
N HIS A 49 -16.71 3.57 -41.62
CA HIS A 49 -16.61 2.20 -42.13
C HIS A 49 -17.41 1.22 -41.27
N THR A 50 -18.21 0.44 -41.99
CA THR A 50 -18.87 -0.83 -41.65
C THR A 50 -18.02 -1.74 -40.77
N THR A 51 -18.51 -2.06 -39.57
CA THR A 51 -17.99 -3.16 -38.74
C THR A 51 -18.43 -4.49 -39.32
N LYS A 52 -17.54 -5.16 -40.06
CA LYS A 52 -17.63 -6.62 -40.27
C LYS A 52 -17.12 -7.32 -39.02
N SER A 53 -17.97 -8.17 -38.42
CA SER A 53 -17.61 -9.11 -37.37
C SER A 53 -16.63 -10.15 -37.94
N PHE A 54 -15.53 -10.40 -37.23
CA PHE A 54 -14.55 -11.42 -37.60
C PHE A 54 -14.08 -12.21 -36.39
N ASN A 55 -14.11 -13.54 -36.56
CA ASN A 55 -13.80 -14.57 -35.57
C ASN A 55 -12.37 -14.51 -35.04
N LEU A 56 -12.21 -14.80 -33.74
CA LEU A 56 -10.92 -15.06 -33.09
C LEU A 56 -10.60 -16.56 -33.15
N PRO A 57 -9.39 -16.98 -33.55
CA PRO A 57 -8.92 -18.33 -33.28
C PRO A 57 -8.42 -18.43 -31.83
N ILE A 58 -9.06 -19.33 -31.09
CA ILE A 58 -8.57 -19.91 -29.83
C ILE A 58 -7.43 -20.86 -30.21
N GLU A 59 -6.31 -20.82 -29.49
CA GLU A 59 -5.35 -21.93 -29.50
C GLU A 59 -6.00 -23.12 -28.77
N ASP A 60 -6.74 -23.92 -29.54
CA ASP A 60 -6.99 -25.36 -29.40
C ASP A 60 -7.56 -25.78 -30.78
N ASN A 61 -6.70 -26.23 -31.70
CA ASN A 61 -7.15 -26.88 -32.94
C ASN A 61 -7.50 -28.34 -32.60
N ALA A 62 -8.76 -28.58 -32.26
CA ALA A 62 -9.41 -29.89 -32.37
C ALA A 62 -10.89 -29.67 -32.70
N ASP A 63 -11.28 -30.13 -33.90
CA ASP A 63 -12.62 -30.32 -34.47
C ASP A 63 -13.73 -29.27 -34.18
N GLN A 64 -14.09 -28.52 -35.23
CA GLN A 64 -15.38 -27.83 -35.33
C GLN A 64 -16.22 -28.48 -36.42
N THR A 65 -17.17 -29.33 -36.03
CA THR A 65 -18.34 -29.69 -36.85
C THR A 65 -19.54 -28.86 -36.41
N HIS A 66 -20.14 -28.12 -37.34
CA HIS A 66 -21.31 -27.28 -37.09
C HIS A 66 -22.58 -28.15 -36.98
N HIS A 67 -23.15 -28.26 -35.77
CA HIS A 67 -24.50 -28.76 -35.55
C HIS A 67 -25.40 -27.67 -34.97
N LEU A 68 -26.65 -27.65 -35.44
CA LEU A 68 -27.71 -26.69 -35.11
C LEU A 68 -28.03 -26.72 -33.60
N ILE A 69 -28.09 -25.53 -32.99
CA ILE A 69 -28.29 -25.33 -31.55
C ILE A 69 -29.79 -25.44 -31.19
N PRO A 70 -30.21 -26.31 -30.24
CA PRO A 70 -31.57 -26.29 -29.70
C PRO A 70 -31.75 -25.18 -28.66
N LYS A 71 -32.96 -24.60 -28.59
CA LYS A 71 -33.36 -23.59 -27.59
C LYS A 71 -33.15 -24.12 -26.16
N GLN A 72 -32.40 -23.39 -25.33
CA GLN A 72 -32.12 -23.74 -23.94
C GLN A 72 -33.37 -23.65 -23.05
N ARG A 73 -33.57 -24.62 -22.15
CA ARG A 73 -34.58 -24.57 -21.07
C ARG A 73 -34.03 -23.74 -19.89
N PRO A 74 -34.88 -23.04 -19.13
CA PRO A 74 -34.48 -22.35 -17.91
C PRO A 74 -33.91 -23.33 -16.87
N LEU A 75 -32.75 -23.01 -16.30
CA LEU A 75 -32.06 -23.77 -15.26
C LEU A 75 -32.87 -23.73 -13.95
N ARG A 76 -33.12 -24.88 -13.33
CA ARG A 76 -33.64 -25.00 -11.97
C ARG A 76 -32.46 -25.34 -11.03
N LEU A 77 -32.13 -24.44 -10.12
CA LEU A 77 -31.25 -24.74 -8.98
C LEU A 77 -32.05 -25.41 -7.86
N THR A 78 -31.44 -26.36 -7.16
CA THR A 78 -31.96 -26.98 -5.94
C THR A 78 -30.94 -26.75 -4.82
N SER A 79 -31.30 -25.98 -3.79
CA SER A 79 -30.45 -25.73 -2.61
C SER A 79 -30.85 -26.60 -1.42
N SER A 80 -29.87 -27.04 -0.64
CA SER A 80 -30.02 -27.81 0.61
C SER A 80 -29.54 -26.98 1.81
N GLN A 81 -30.31 -26.96 2.89
CA GLN A 81 -30.13 -26.12 4.09
C GLN A 81 -29.07 -26.66 5.08
N ASP A 82 -27.79 -26.61 4.73
CA ASP A 82 -26.71 -26.72 5.73
C ASP A 82 -25.95 -25.38 5.82
N GLU A 83 -25.43 -25.04 7.00
CA GLU A 83 -24.59 -23.86 7.32
C GLU A 83 -23.26 -23.77 6.51
N ASP A 84 -23.09 -24.61 5.49
CA ASP A 84 -22.10 -24.51 4.43
C ASP A 84 -22.46 -23.38 3.46
N ALA A 85 -22.23 -22.14 3.88
CA ALA A 85 -22.61 -20.94 3.11
C ALA A 85 -22.09 -21.00 1.65
N GLU A 86 -23.02 -20.84 0.70
CA GLU A 86 -22.71 -20.60 -0.71
C GLU A 86 -21.80 -19.37 -0.84
N GLY A 87 -20.85 -19.41 -1.77
CA GLY A 87 -19.93 -18.30 -1.98
C GLY A 87 -18.90 -18.53 -3.07
N VAL A 88 -17.93 -17.62 -3.13
CA VAL A 88 -16.88 -17.60 -4.15
C VAL A 88 -15.53 -17.95 -3.55
N VAL A 89 -14.76 -18.71 -4.33
CA VAL A 89 -13.33 -18.91 -4.11
C VAL A 89 -12.59 -18.09 -5.14
N TRP A 90 -11.85 -17.06 -4.73
CA TRP A 90 -11.09 -16.27 -5.68
C TRP A 90 -9.92 -17.06 -6.24
N LEU A 91 -9.85 -17.21 -7.56
CA LEU A 91 -8.66 -17.63 -8.27
C LEU A 91 -7.87 -16.38 -8.66
N MET A 92 -7.06 -15.90 -7.71
CA MET A 92 -6.25 -14.71 -7.83
C MET A 92 -4.99 -15.02 -8.61
N SER A 93 -4.72 -14.24 -9.66
CA SER A 93 -3.45 -14.33 -10.37
C SER A 93 -3.07 -13.00 -11.02
N PHE A 94 -1.78 -12.70 -11.06
CA PHE A 94 -1.30 -11.72 -12.02
C PHE A 94 -1.57 -12.25 -13.44
N PRO A 95 -2.08 -11.43 -14.38
CA PRO A 95 -2.57 -11.94 -15.66
C PRO A 95 -1.59 -12.86 -16.39
N ASN A 96 -2.12 -13.88 -17.07
CA ASN A 96 -1.38 -14.90 -17.81
C ASN A 96 -0.51 -15.85 -16.95
N SER A 97 -0.76 -15.94 -15.64
CA SER A 97 -0.07 -16.88 -14.74
C SER A 97 -0.63 -18.30 -14.73
N GLY A 98 -1.63 -18.63 -15.56
CA GLY A 98 -2.12 -20.01 -15.70
C GLY A 98 -3.60 -20.24 -15.40
N THR A 99 -4.36 -19.20 -15.06
CA THR A 99 -5.79 -19.31 -14.69
C THR A 99 -6.64 -20.07 -15.70
N THR A 100 -6.42 -19.88 -16.99
CA THR A 100 -7.16 -20.61 -18.03
C THR A 100 -6.99 -22.12 -17.90
N TYR A 101 -5.77 -22.60 -17.64
CA TYR A 101 -5.52 -24.03 -17.47
C TYR A 101 -6.12 -24.52 -16.16
N THR A 102 -5.88 -23.83 -15.05
CA THR A 102 -6.43 -24.21 -13.72
C THR A 102 -7.95 -24.30 -13.74
N ILE A 103 -8.64 -23.33 -14.34
CA ILE A 103 -10.10 -23.34 -14.51
C ILE A 103 -10.53 -24.55 -15.35
N LYS A 104 -9.87 -24.80 -16.50
CA LYS A 104 -10.18 -25.96 -17.35
C LYS A 104 -9.98 -27.27 -16.58
N ALA A 105 -8.89 -27.40 -15.82
CA ALA A 105 -8.58 -28.58 -15.03
C ALA A 105 -9.65 -28.87 -13.97
N VAL A 106 -10.04 -27.86 -13.17
CA VAL A 106 -11.11 -28.02 -12.18
C VAL A 106 -12.40 -28.46 -12.84
N ARG A 107 -12.82 -27.80 -13.92
CA ARG A 107 -14.06 -28.15 -14.64
C ARG A 107 -14.08 -29.58 -15.17
N GLU A 108 -12.98 -30.06 -15.72
CA GLU A 108 -12.91 -31.42 -16.26
C GLU A 108 -12.81 -32.48 -15.14
N LEU A 109 -12.12 -32.17 -14.04
CA LEU A 109 -12.01 -33.05 -12.89
C LEU A 109 -13.33 -33.21 -12.13
N THR A 110 -14.07 -32.12 -11.92
CA THR A 110 -15.23 -32.12 -11.00
C THR A 110 -16.57 -32.14 -11.73
N ARG A 111 -16.56 -31.96 -13.05
CA ARG A 111 -17.75 -31.71 -13.87
C ARG A 111 -18.62 -30.54 -13.38
N THR A 112 -18.07 -29.63 -12.60
CA THR A 112 -18.75 -28.41 -12.17
C THR A 112 -18.38 -27.22 -13.07
N THR A 113 -19.17 -26.16 -12.99
CA THR A 113 -18.84 -24.88 -13.63
C THR A 113 -17.90 -24.03 -12.76
N THR A 114 -17.43 -22.93 -13.33
CA THR A 114 -16.61 -21.89 -12.67
C THR A 114 -17.17 -20.52 -13.04
N ALA A 115 -16.73 -19.47 -12.35
CA ALA A 115 -17.08 -18.10 -12.65
C ALA A 115 -15.86 -17.22 -12.98
N THR A 116 -16.13 -16.00 -13.43
CA THR A 116 -15.15 -14.96 -13.72
C THR A 116 -15.73 -13.60 -13.37
N ASN A 117 -14.89 -12.68 -12.89
CA ASN A 117 -15.28 -11.27 -12.79
C ASN A 117 -15.40 -10.59 -14.16
N TYR A 118 -14.96 -11.24 -15.24
CA TYR A 118 -14.90 -10.67 -16.59
C TYR A 118 -15.96 -11.31 -17.48
N GLY A 119 -17.20 -10.84 -17.41
CA GLY A 119 -18.36 -11.43 -18.08
C GLY A 119 -18.31 -11.45 -19.61
N LEU A 120 -17.37 -10.73 -20.21
CA LEU A 120 -17.08 -10.72 -21.66
C LEU A 120 -15.86 -11.57 -22.07
N GLU A 121 -15.29 -12.34 -21.14
CA GLU A 121 -14.25 -13.31 -21.47
C GLU A 121 -14.81 -14.61 -22.07
N GLY A 122 -13.94 -15.34 -22.77
CA GLY A 122 -14.28 -16.65 -23.33
C GLY A 122 -15.22 -16.59 -24.54
N GLY A 123 -16.05 -17.61 -24.69
CA GLY A 123 -16.99 -17.77 -25.81
C GLY A 123 -18.30 -17.00 -25.67
N VAL A 124 -18.47 -16.19 -24.62
CA VAL A 124 -19.73 -15.51 -24.27
C VAL A 124 -19.75 -14.05 -24.76
N LYS A 125 -18.81 -13.64 -25.61
CA LYS A 125 -18.66 -12.25 -26.09
C LYS A 125 -19.90 -11.64 -26.75
N GLU A 126 -20.80 -12.49 -27.23
CA GLU A 126 -21.99 -12.09 -27.99
C GLU A 126 -23.29 -12.24 -27.18
N LYS A 127 -23.19 -12.54 -25.88
CA LYS A 127 -24.34 -12.79 -25.00
C LYS A 127 -24.23 -12.00 -23.71
N GLU A 128 -25.38 -11.79 -23.08
CA GLU A 128 -25.43 -11.21 -21.74
C GLU A 128 -24.72 -12.11 -20.73
N SER A 129 -23.99 -11.48 -19.82
CA SER A 129 -23.33 -12.19 -18.73
C SER A 129 -24.36 -12.74 -17.75
N THR A 130 -24.24 -14.01 -17.39
CA THR A 130 -25.13 -14.68 -16.43
C THR A 130 -24.53 -14.60 -15.02
N PRO A 131 -25.16 -13.88 -14.06
CA PRO A 131 -24.68 -13.87 -12.67
C PRO A 131 -24.69 -15.28 -12.08
N ALA A 132 -23.69 -15.59 -11.25
CA ALA A 132 -23.58 -16.89 -10.60
C ALA A 132 -24.68 -17.15 -9.56
N PHE A 133 -25.11 -16.10 -8.85
CA PHE A 133 -26.11 -16.19 -7.78
C PHE A 133 -27.20 -15.11 -7.99
N PRO A 134 -28.09 -15.29 -8.98
CA PRO A 134 -29.07 -14.26 -9.36
C PRO A 134 -30.08 -13.94 -8.24
N ASP A 135 -30.34 -14.90 -7.35
CA ASP A 135 -31.29 -14.76 -6.24
C ASP A 135 -30.69 -14.07 -5.01
N MET A 136 -29.36 -13.94 -4.94
CA MET A 136 -28.67 -13.23 -3.87
C MET A 136 -28.55 -11.75 -4.21
N LYS A 137 -29.15 -10.87 -3.39
CA LYS A 137 -29.09 -9.40 -3.56
C LYS A 137 -27.66 -8.91 -3.81
N ASP A 138 -26.72 -9.44 -3.04
CA ASP A 138 -25.30 -9.06 -3.03
C ASP A 138 -24.48 -9.56 -4.22
N ALA A 139 -25.05 -10.43 -5.06
CA ALA A 139 -24.35 -11.13 -6.14
C ALA A 139 -24.99 -10.94 -7.53
N LYS A 140 -26.07 -10.15 -7.63
CA LYS A 140 -26.72 -9.82 -8.92
C LYS A 140 -25.77 -9.20 -9.93
N ASN A 141 -24.75 -8.52 -9.41
CA ASN A 141 -23.73 -7.80 -10.16
C ASN A 141 -22.46 -8.63 -10.40
N GLY A 142 -22.47 -9.92 -10.09
CA GLY A 142 -21.36 -10.82 -10.33
C GLY A 142 -21.00 -11.68 -9.10
N PRO A 143 -20.05 -12.60 -9.25
CA PRO A 143 -19.32 -12.91 -10.49
C PRO A 143 -20.18 -13.62 -11.54
N PHE A 144 -19.66 -13.79 -12.76
CA PHE A 144 -20.41 -14.33 -13.91
C PHE A 144 -20.01 -15.76 -14.26
N LEU A 145 -20.98 -16.61 -14.59
CA LEU A 145 -20.76 -18.01 -14.93
C LEU A 145 -20.01 -18.19 -16.26
N HIS A 146 -19.07 -19.12 -16.29
CA HIS A 146 -18.39 -19.53 -17.51
C HIS A 146 -19.20 -20.63 -18.23
N VAL A 147 -20.24 -20.22 -18.97
CA VAL A 147 -21.16 -21.13 -19.68
C VAL A 147 -20.44 -21.83 -20.83
N ILE A 148 -20.39 -23.17 -20.81
CA ILE A 148 -20.01 -23.98 -21.98
C ILE A 148 -21.29 -24.42 -22.71
N PRO A 149 -21.45 -24.09 -24.01
CA PRO A 149 -22.57 -24.57 -24.81
C PRO A 149 -22.65 -26.10 -24.81
N GLY A 150 -23.85 -26.65 -24.59
CA GLY A 150 -24.10 -28.10 -24.65
C GLY A 150 -23.71 -28.90 -23.41
N ARG A 151 -23.19 -28.27 -22.35
CA ARG A 151 -22.87 -28.93 -21.07
C ARG A 151 -23.91 -28.58 -20.02
N GLU A 152 -24.34 -29.57 -19.24
CA GLU A 152 -25.15 -29.33 -18.04
C GLU A 152 -24.33 -28.52 -17.02
N ILE A 153 -24.93 -27.46 -16.49
CA ILE A 153 -24.25 -26.53 -15.57
C ILE A 153 -24.54 -26.98 -14.14
N ASN A 154 -23.59 -27.68 -13.54
CA ASN A 154 -23.60 -27.94 -12.10
C ASN A 154 -22.85 -26.81 -11.37
N ILE A 155 -23.56 -26.03 -10.54
CA ILE A 155 -22.99 -24.93 -9.76
C ILE A 155 -22.68 -25.47 -8.35
N PRO A 156 -21.40 -25.52 -7.96
CA PRO A 156 -21.02 -25.98 -6.62
C PRO A 156 -21.33 -24.92 -5.55
N LYS A 157 -21.41 -25.34 -4.28
CA LYS A 157 -21.57 -24.42 -3.13
C LYS A 157 -20.46 -23.35 -3.10
N LEU A 158 -19.21 -23.77 -3.33
CA LEU A 158 -18.05 -22.89 -3.44
C LEU A 158 -17.61 -22.76 -4.90
N LEU A 159 -17.88 -21.60 -5.48
CA LEU A 159 -17.66 -21.35 -6.90
C LEU A 159 -16.28 -20.73 -7.15
N LEU A 160 -15.40 -21.49 -7.79
CA LEU A 160 -14.10 -20.99 -8.24
C LEU A 160 -14.29 -19.84 -9.23
N THR A 161 -13.79 -18.65 -8.88
CA THR A 161 -14.05 -17.39 -9.57
C THR A 161 -12.75 -16.71 -9.97
N LYS A 162 -12.51 -16.56 -11.27
CA LYS A 162 -11.34 -15.87 -11.80
C LYS A 162 -11.36 -14.38 -11.47
N THR A 163 -10.27 -13.88 -10.89
CA THR A 163 -10.01 -12.44 -10.74
C THR A 163 -8.53 -12.12 -10.92
N HIS A 164 -8.25 -10.97 -11.52
CA HIS A 164 -6.93 -10.34 -11.59
C HIS A 164 -6.85 -9.08 -10.72
N CYS A 165 -7.91 -8.74 -9.97
CA CYS A 165 -7.98 -7.56 -9.14
C CYS A 165 -7.64 -6.26 -9.91
N GLY A 166 -6.77 -5.41 -9.37
CA GLY A 166 -6.30 -4.18 -10.00
C GLY A 166 -4.82 -4.21 -10.37
N GLY A 167 -4.28 -3.07 -10.83
CA GLY A 167 -2.83 -2.84 -10.94
C GLY A 167 -2.09 -3.55 -12.10
N TYR A 168 -2.78 -4.36 -12.91
CA TYR A 168 -2.12 -5.19 -13.93
C TYR A 168 -2.18 -4.64 -15.36
N CYS A 169 -2.86 -3.52 -15.61
CA CYS A 169 -3.10 -3.08 -16.98
C CYS A 169 -1.83 -2.49 -17.63
N SER A 170 -1.62 -2.79 -18.92
CA SER A 170 -0.35 -2.49 -19.61
C SER A 170 -0.19 -1.02 -20.03
N SER A 171 -1.29 -0.29 -20.21
CA SER A 171 -1.29 1.08 -20.78
C SER A 171 -1.79 2.15 -19.81
N CYS A 172 -2.24 1.78 -18.62
CA CYS A 172 -2.72 2.72 -17.61
C CYS A 172 -1.57 3.13 -16.68
N MET A 173 -1.66 4.37 -16.17
CA MET A 173 -0.77 4.86 -15.12
C MET A 173 -1.15 4.31 -13.73
N SER A 174 -2.38 3.80 -13.57
CA SER A 174 -2.94 3.27 -12.32
C SER A 174 -2.42 1.87 -11.94
N PHE A 175 -1.19 1.53 -12.30
CA PHE A 175 -0.60 0.23 -11.95
C PHE A 175 -0.09 0.17 -10.52
N ILE A 176 0.24 1.31 -9.91
CA ILE A 176 0.40 1.40 -8.46
C ILE A 176 -0.99 1.33 -7.84
N GLN A 177 -1.13 0.49 -6.83
CA GLN A 177 -2.38 0.22 -6.12
C GLN A 177 -2.11 0.23 -4.62
N THR A 178 -3.09 0.65 -3.83
CA THR A 178 -3.11 0.46 -2.38
C THR A 178 -3.78 -0.88 -2.06
N PRO A 179 -3.61 -1.47 -0.85
CA PRO A 179 -4.35 -2.65 -0.44
C PRO A 179 -5.86 -2.49 -0.63
N ARG A 180 -6.40 -1.32 -0.28
CA ARG A 180 -7.81 -1.00 -0.45
C ARG A 180 -8.25 -0.95 -1.91
N SER A 181 -7.56 -0.17 -2.76
CA SER A 181 -7.95 -0.04 -4.17
C SER A 181 -7.79 -1.37 -4.92
N PHE A 182 -6.80 -2.17 -4.54
CA PHE A 182 -6.61 -3.53 -5.02
C PHE A 182 -7.77 -4.45 -4.60
N PHE A 183 -8.16 -4.45 -3.33
CA PHE A 183 -9.29 -5.21 -2.81
C PHE A 183 -10.60 -4.83 -3.51
N LYS A 184 -10.89 -3.54 -3.65
CA LYS A 184 -12.06 -3.06 -4.39
C LYS A 184 -12.04 -3.58 -5.83
N ALA A 185 -10.90 -3.53 -6.50
CA ALA A 185 -10.74 -4.08 -7.83
C ALA A 185 -10.90 -5.61 -7.89
N CYS A 186 -10.59 -6.35 -6.81
CA CYS A 186 -10.88 -7.79 -6.72
C CYS A 186 -12.39 -8.10 -6.69
N LEU A 187 -13.20 -7.18 -6.15
CA LEU A 187 -14.67 -7.28 -6.10
C LEU A 187 -15.35 -6.71 -7.34
N GLN A 188 -14.60 -5.98 -8.17
CA GLN A 188 -15.11 -5.42 -9.42
C GLN A 188 -15.07 -6.44 -10.55
N GLY A 189 -16.05 -6.31 -11.43
CA GLY A 189 -16.17 -7.07 -12.66
C GLY A 189 -16.68 -6.23 -13.81
N GLN A 190 -16.70 -6.84 -14.99
CA GLN A 190 -17.26 -6.27 -16.21
C GLN A 190 -18.45 -7.13 -16.63
N ARG A 191 -19.65 -6.55 -16.59
CA ARG A 191 -20.88 -7.21 -17.05
C ARG A 191 -21.12 -6.89 -18.51
N GLY A 192 -21.34 -7.90 -19.34
CA GLY A 192 -21.87 -7.74 -20.68
C GLY A 192 -23.40 -7.73 -20.67
N PHE A 193 -24.02 -6.80 -21.37
CA PHE A 193 -25.47 -6.74 -21.59
C PHE A 193 -25.76 -6.36 -23.05
N ILE A 194 -26.99 -6.62 -23.52
CA ILE A 194 -27.38 -6.29 -24.90
C ILE A 194 -28.18 -4.99 -24.89
N GLU A 195 -27.67 -3.98 -25.59
CA GLU A 195 -28.32 -2.69 -25.80
C GLU A 195 -28.34 -2.41 -27.31
N ASP A 196 -29.50 -2.12 -27.89
CA ASP A 196 -29.67 -1.91 -29.33
C ASP A 196 -29.08 -3.02 -30.21
N SER A 197 -29.26 -4.28 -29.81
CA SER A 197 -28.68 -5.47 -30.47
C SER A 197 -27.14 -5.48 -30.53
N LYS A 198 -26.47 -4.66 -29.71
CA LYS A 198 -25.03 -4.66 -29.54
C LYS A 198 -24.68 -5.06 -28.12
N VAL A 199 -23.62 -5.86 -27.98
CA VAL A 199 -23.08 -6.15 -26.65
C VAL A 199 -22.33 -4.93 -26.15
N THR A 200 -22.84 -4.35 -25.08
CA THR A 200 -22.22 -3.28 -24.31
C THR A 200 -21.70 -3.83 -22.99
N SER A 201 -20.99 -3.01 -22.22
CA SER A 201 -20.44 -3.44 -20.94
C SER A 201 -20.48 -2.37 -19.88
N GLU A 202 -20.77 -2.76 -18.65
CA GLU A 202 -20.70 -1.90 -17.47
C GLU A 202 -19.74 -2.48 -16.43
N VAL A 203 -19.11 -1.58 -15.65
CA VAL A 203 -18.32 -1.97 -14.48
C VAL A 203 -19.27 -2.13 -13.31
N VAL A 204 -19.17 -3.26 -12.63
CA VAL A 204 -20.05 -3.64 -11.53
C VAL A 204 -19.23 -4.21 -10.39
N SER A 205 -19.83 -4.32 -9.20
CA SER A 205 -19.18 -4.92 -8.03
C SER A 205 -20.15 -5.80 -7.25
N TYR A 206 -19.59 -6.75 -6.50
CA TYR A 206 -20.35 -7.60 -5.57
C TYR A 206 -19.80 -7.50 -4.14
N SER A 207 -20.58 -7.97 -3.17
CA SER A 207 -20.23 -7.91 -1.75
C SER A 207 -19.02 -8.79 -1.42
N SER A 208 -18.13 -8.30 -0.57
CA SER A 208 -17.01 -9.09 -0.04
C SER A 208 -17.45 -10.28 0.80
N ASN A 209 -18.67 -10.26 1.34
CA ASN A 209 -19.22 -11.37 2.12
C ASN A 209 -19.38 -12.66 1.32
N LEU A 210 -19.42 -12.57 -0.01
CA LEU A 210 -19.44 -13.74 -0.88
C LEU A 210 -18.08 -14.47 -0.88
N VAL A 211 -16.98 -13.79 -0.57
CA VAL A 211 -15.63 -14.34 -0.69
C VAL A 211 -15.31 -15.20 0.53
N LYS A 212 -15.19 -16.52 0.32
CA LYS A 212 -14.95 -17.48 1.43
C LYS A 212 -13.52 -18.00 1.49
N LYS A 213 -12.84 -18.07 0.35
CA LYS A 213 -11.49 -18.62 0.21
C LYS A 213 -10.75 -17.94 -0.94
N ALA A 214 -9.43 -18.07 -0.98
CA ALA A 214 -8.61 -17.64 -2.10
C ALA A 214 -7.62 -18.74 -2.54
N ILE A 215 -7.35 -18.81 -3.84
CA ILE A 215 -6.24 -19.54 -4.44
C ILE A 215 -5.38 -18.49 -5.13
N HIS A 216 -4.13 -18.38 -4.73
CA HIS A 216 -3.18 -17.40 -5.22
C HIS A 216 -2.12 -18.09 -6.09
N ILE A 217 -2.20 -17.86 -7.40
CA ILE A 217 -1.31 -18.50 -8.37
C ILE A 217 -0.01 -17.72 -8.52
N PHE A 218 1.11 -18.40 -8.30
CA PHE A 218 2.46 -17.98 -8.67
C PHE A 218 2.89 -18.62 -9.99
N LYS A 219 3.63 -17.87 -10.78
CA LYS A 219 4.28 -18.35 -12.00
C LYS A 219 5.66 -17.73 -12.08
N ASN A 220 6.63 -18.42 -12.66
CA ASN A 220 7.96 -17.86 -12.89
C ASN A 220 7.86 -16.41 -13.45
N PRO A 221 8.45 -15.41 -12.76
CA PRO A 221 8.29 -14.00 -13.11
C PRO A 221 8.81 -13.68 -14.52
N PHE A 222 9.90 -14.32 -14.97
CA PHE A 222 10.44 -14.13 -16.32
C PHE A 222 9.46 -14.63 -17.38
N ASP A 223 8.89 -15.82 -17.17
CA ASP A 223 7.93 -16.40 -18.11
C ASP A 223 6.62 -15.61 -18.15
N ASN A 224 6.17 -15.08 -17.02
CA ASN A 224 4.96 -14.29 -16.97
C ASN A 224 5.10 -12.96 -17.73
N VAL A 225 6.20 -12.22 -17.52
CA VAL A 225 6.45 -10.93 -18.19
C VAL A 225 6.56 -11.10 -19.71
N VAL A 226 7.28 -12.13 -20.20
CA VAL A 226 7.35 -12.41 -21.64
C VAL A 226 5.99 -12.89 -22.19
N LYS A 227 5.23 -13.67 -21.42
CA LYS A 227 3.88 -14.05 -21.85
C LYS A 227 2.97 -12.83 -22.02
N ARG A 228 3.09 -11.82 -21.15
CA ARG A 228 2.36 -10.55 -21.27
C ARG A 228 2.75 -9.77 -22.52
N PHE A 229 4.03 -9.74 -22.87
CA PHE A 229 4.48 -9.20 -24.17
C PHE A 229 3.80 -9.90 -25.35
N HIS A 230 3.77 -11.24 -25.37
CA HIS A 230 3.12 -11.99 -26.44
C HIS A 230 1.62 -11.71 -26.54
N VAL A 231 0.93 -11.59 -25.40
CA VAL A 231 -0.49 -11.24 -25.36
C VAL A 231 -0.71 -9.81 -25.88
N TYR A 232 0.09 -8.85 -25.42
CA TYR A 232 0.07 -7.48 -25.92
C TYR A 232 0.20 -7.44 -27.44
N ARG A 233 1.21 -8.12 -27.99
CA ARG A 233 1.41 -8.21 -29.45
C ARG A 233 0.22 -8.82 -30.17
N LYS A 234 -0.32 -9.94 -29.66
CA LYS A 234 -1.50 -10.59 -30.26
C LYS A 234 -2.71 -9.66 -30.29
N THR A 235 -2.92 -8.88 -29.23
CA THR A 235 -4.01 -7.90 -29.16
C THR A 235 -3.76 -6.71 -30.10
N GLN A 236 -2.51 -6.24 -30.21
CA GLN A 236 -2.18 -5.13 -31.12
C GLN A 236 -2.20 -5.55 -32.59
N ALA A 237 -1.81 -6.79 -32.93
CA ALA A 237 -1.87 -7.34 -34.28
C ALA A 237 -3.26 -7.18 -34.93
N GLN A 238 -4.31 -7.21 -34.11
CA GLN A 238 -5.69 -7.09 -34.54
C GLN A 238 -6.12 -5.65 -34.83
N ARG A 239 -5.35 -4.65 -34.38
CA ARG A 239 -5.69 -3.23 -34.46
C ARG A 239 -4.70 -2.42 -35.29
N HIS A 240 -3.41 -2.77 -35.23
CA HIS A 240 -2.28 -2.01 -35.74
C HIS A 240 -1.21 -2.98 -36.25
N THR A 241 -1.16 -3.22 -37.56
CA THR A 241 -0.20 -4.15 -38.17
C THR A 241 1.24 -3.63 -38.10
N ASP A 242 1.43 -2.31 -38.12
CA ASP A 242 2.72 -1.60 -37.99
C ASP A 242 3.39 -1.80 -36.62
N LEU A 243 2.59 -2.03 -35.56
CA LEU A 243 3.14 -2.35 -34.24
C LEU A 243 3.84 -3.72 -34.21
N LEU A 244 3.54 -4.63 -35.14
CA LEU A 244 4.21 -5.92 -35.23
C LEU A 244 5.64 -5.81 -35.78
N ASP A 245 5.88 -4.81 -36.62
CA ASP A 245 7.21 -4.47 -37.13
C ASP A 245 8.03 -3.74 -36.06
N THR A 246 7.37 -2.87 -35.29
CA THR A 246 8.00 -2.16 -34.17
C THR A 246 8.44 -3.13 -33.07
N TYR A 247 7.60 -4.11 -32.78
CA TYR A 247 7.84 -5.13 -31.76
C TYR A 247 7.78 -6.51 -32.41
N PRO A 248 8.87 -7.04 -32.99
CA PRO A 248 8.89 -8.40 -33.54
C PRO A 248 8.73 -9.48 -32.45
N ASN A 249 8.37 -10.73 -32.81
CA ASN A 249 8.10 -11.81 -31.85
C ASN A 249 9.37 -12.46 -31.28
N ASN A 250 10.34 -11.66 -30.88
CA ASN A 250 11.67 -12.12 -30.48
C ASN A 250 12.20 -11.27 -29.32
N LYS A 251 13.43 -11.60 -28.88
CA LYS A 251 14.13 -10.86 -27.84
C LYS A 251 14.21 -9.36 -28.11
N GLU A 252 14.56 -8.96 -29.33
CA GLU A 252 14.69 -7.54 -29.68
C GLU A 252 13.36 -6.78 -29.53
N GLY A 253 12.26 -7.33 -30.06
CA GLY A 253 10.94 -6.72 -29.93
C GLY A 253 10.46 -6.64 -28.49
N PHE A 254 10.79 -7.64 -27.67
CA PHE A 254 10.51 -7.63 -26.24
C PHE A 254 11.25 -6.50 -25.52
N HIS A 255 12.56 -6.37 -25.74
CA HIS A 255 13.36 -5.30 -25.12
C HIS A 255 12.89 -3.90 -25.57
N LYS A 256 12.51 -3.73 -26.84
CA LYS A 256 11.89 -2.48 -27.35
C LYS A 256 10.58 -2.15 -26.63
N TRP A 257 9.70 -3.13 -26.46
CA TRP A 257 8.44 -2.96 -25.73
C TRP A 257 8.68 -2.59 -24.26
N CYS A 258 9.60 -3.30 -23.60
CA CYS A 258 9.98 -3.04 -22.22
C CYS A 258 10.56 -1.63 -22.02
N LYS A 259 11.42 -1.17 -22.94
CA LYS A 259 11.95 0.19 -22.90
C LYS A 259 10.83 1.24 -22.94
N GLN A 260 9.87 1.08 -23.85
CA GLN A 260 8.73 2.00 -23.94
C GLN A 260 7.91 2.03 -22.64
N LEU A 261 7.69 0.89 -22.00
CA LEU A 261 6.97 0.83 -20.72
C LEU A 261 7.76 1.47 -19.58
N ASN A 262 9.07 1.20 -19.50
CA ASN A 262 9.96 1.79 -18.52
C ASN A 262 10.03 3.32 -18.65
N ASP A 263 10.14 3.85 -19.87
CA ASP A 263 10.19 5.30 -20.11
C ASP A 263 8.92 6.00 -19.60
N ARG A 264 7.75 5.36 -19.73
CA ARG A 264 6.48 5.88 -19.17
C ARG A 264 6.41 5.76 -17.66
N ALA A 265 6.92 4.66 -17.10
CA ALA A 265 6.87 4.40 -15.67
C ALA A 265 7.90 5.23 -14.88
N ALA A 266 9.02 5.61 -15.49
CA ALA A 266 10.13 6.30 -14.84
C ALA A 266 9.67 7.59 -14.14
N THR A 267 8.79 8.39 -14.76
CA THR A 267 8.26 9.61 -14.14
C THR A 267 7.45 9.33 -12.88
N VAL A 268 6.62 8.29 -12.90
CA VAL A 268 5.74 7.93 -11.77
C VAL A 268 6.53 7.25 -10.66
N LEU A 269 7.42 6.32 -11.00
CA LEU A 269 8.21 5.60 -10.00
C LEU A 269 9.30 6.49 -9.38
N SER A 270 9.88 7.41 -10.16
CA SER A 270 10.82 8.39 -9.60
C SER A 270 10.15 9.39 -8.67
N SER A 271 8.87 9.74 -8.88
CA SER A 271 8.16 10.60 -7.93
C SER A 271 7.82 9.86 -6.64
N ILE A 272 7.37 8.60 -6.74
CA ILE A 272 7.00 7.76 -5.58
C ILE A 272 8.23 7.39 -4.74
N HIS A 273 9.33 7.01 -5.39
CA HIS A 273 10.54 6.52 -4.73
C HIS A 273 11.70 7.53 -4.75
N SER A 274 11.41 8.83 -4.98
CA SER A 274 12.43 9.89 -5.09
C SER A 274 13.41 9.93 -3.92
N GLU A 275 13.00 9.45 -2.75
CA GLU A 275 13.77 9.49 -1.51
C GLU A 275 14.56 8.20 -1.23
N GLU A 276 14.28 7.12 -1.99
CA GLU A 276 14.96 5.82 -1.89
C GLU A 276 15.98 5.66 -3.00
N LYS A 277 17.11 6.37 -2.86
CA LYS A 277 18.19 6.29 -3.85
C LYS A 277 18.62 4.85 -4.15
N SER A 278 18.70 3.98 -3.12
CA SER A 278 19.05 2.56 -3.29
C SER A 278 18.06 1.81 -4.18
N LEU A 279 16.75 2.02 -3.97
CA LEU A 279 15.72 1.37 -4.78
C LEU A 279 15.69 1.92 -6.21
N VAL A 280 15.77 3.24 -6.35
CA VAL A 280 15.86 3.90 -7.67
C VAL A 280 17.10 3.40 -8.42
N ASP A 281 18.22 3.23 -7.74
CA ASP A 281 19.45 2.69 -8.32
C ASP A 281 19.26 1.21 -8.72
N ALA A 282 18.61 0.39 -7.89
CA ALA A 282 18.29 -1.00 -8.21
C ALA A 282 17.33 -1.14 -9.42
N MET A 283 16.44 -0.17 -9.64
CA MET A 283 15.51 -0.16 -10.77
C MET A 283 16.17 0.16 -12.12
N LYS A 284 17.28 0.92 -12.14
CA LYS A 284 17.87 1.47 -13.38
C LYS A 284 18.29 0.39 -14.38
N ASP A 285 18.84 -0.71 -13.89
CA ASP A 285 19.43 -1.74 -14.74
C ASP A 285 18.51 -2.96 -14.94
N VAL A 286 17.23 -2.86 -14.57
CA VAL A 286 16.26 -3.95 -14.69
C VAL A 286 15.55 -3.85 -16.04
N PRO A 287 15.70 -4.83 -16.96
CA PRO A 287 14.93 -4.82 -18.19
C PRO A 287 13.46 -5.04 -17.86
N CYS A 288 12.58 -4.29 -18.52
CA CYS A 288 11.15 -4.36 -18.22
C CYS A 288 10.80 -4.07 -16.75
N MET A 289 11.62 -3.28 -16.05
CA MET A 289 11.40 -2.84 -14.67
C MET A 289 9.92 -2.58 -14.34
N SER A 290 9.18 -1.88 -15.17
CA SER A 290 7.76 -1.58 -14.91
C SER A 290 6.88 -2.84 -14.80
N GLU A 291 7.14 -3.88 -15.59
CA GLU A 291 6.36 -5.13 -15.57
C GLU A 291 6.77 -6.01 -14.39
N PHE A 292 8.06 -6.07 -14.04
CA PHE A 292 8.51 -6.77 -12.83
C PHE A 292 8.02 -6.08 -11.56
N TYR A 293 8.03 -4.75 -11.52
CA TYR A 293 7.41 -3.97 -10.45
C TYR A 293 5.93 -4.33 -10.31
N ARG A 294 5.17 -4.31 -11.42
CA ARG A 294 3.74 -4.68 -11.42
C ARG A 294 3.51 -6.09 -10.91
N TYR A 295 4.33 -7.04 -11.35
CA TYR A 295 4.25 -8.42 -10.90
C TYR A 295 4.43 -8.50 -9.37
N ILE A 296 5.54 -7.98 -8.83
CA ILE A 296 5.81 -8.08 -7.39
C ILE A 296 4.81 -7.27 -6.56
N HIS A 297 4.50 -6.04 -6.98
CA HIS A 297 3.52 -5.20 -6.30
C HIS A 297 2.15 -5.88 -6.23
N TRP A 298 1.72 -6.51 -7.31
CA TRP A 298 0.45 -7.26 -7.35
C TRP A 298 0.46 -8.45 -6.38
N HIS A 299 1.56 -9.21 -6.32
CA HIS A 299 1.67 -10.34 -5.39
C HIS A 299 1.73 -9.89 -3.92
N ASN A 300 2.45 -8.81 -3.61
CA ASN A 300 2.47 -8.20 -2.29
C ASN A 300 1.05 -7.83 -1.84
N LEU A 301 0.29 -7.14 -2.71
CA LEU A 301 -1.09 -6.72 -2.42
C LEU A 301 -2.05 -7.90 -2.28
N ALA A 302 -1.89 -8.95 -3.10
CA ALA A 302 -2.70 -10.16 -2.98
C ALA A 302 -2.55 -10.78 -1.59
N PHE A 303 -1.32 -10.93 -1.08
CA PHE A 303 -1.08 -11.40 0.29
C PHE A 303 -1.71 -10.49 1.34
N THR A 304 -1.51 -9.18 1.24
CA THR A 304 -2.10 -8.20 2.17
C THR A 304 -3.61 -8.36 2.22
N VAL A 305 -4.29 -8.37 1.07
CA VAL A 305 -5.76 -8.45 1.01
C VAL A 305 -6.28 -9.78 1.55
N THR A 306 -5.66 -10.92 1.21
CA THR A 306 -6.10 -12.21 1.75
C THR A 306 -5.88 -12.32 3.26
N SER A 307 -4.80 -11.72 3.76
CA SER A 307 -4.51 -11.66 5.20
C SER A 307 -5.50 -10.77 5.94
N ASP A 308 -5.81 -9.59 5.38
CA ASP A 308 -6.75 -8.62 5.96
C ASP A 308 -8.18 -9.19 6.04
N LEU A 309 -8.59 -9.96 5.03
CA LEU A 309 -9.87 -10.67 5.01
C LEU A 309 -9.92 -11.87 5.95
N GLN A 310 -8.77 -12.35 6.43
CA GLN A 310 -8.65 -13.55 7.28
C GLN A 310 -9.30 -14.79 6.64
N ILE A 311 -9.25 -14.89 5.30
CA ILE A 311 -9.82 -16.02 4.57
C ILE A 311 -8.76 -17.12 4.33
N PRO A 312 -9.15 -18.40 4.37
CA PRO A 312 -8.27 -19.49 3.98
C PRO A 312 -7.72 -19.27 2.56
N SER A 313 -6.40 -19.38 2.43
CA SER A 313 -5.70 -19.13 1.17
C SER A 313 -4.79 -20.30 0.80
N MET A 314 -4.90 -20.79 -0.43
CA MET A 314 -4.03 -21.82 -1.01
C MET A 314 -3.03 -21.16 -1.96
N LEU A 315 -1.74 -21.45 -1.80
CA LEU A 315 -0.70 -21.04 -2.74
C LEU A 315 -0.53 -22.13 -3.80
N LEU A 316 -0.49 -21.71 -5.07
CA LEU A 316 -0.36 -22.62 -6.20
C LEU A 316 0.76 -22.15 -7.14
N HIS A 317 1.85 -22.90 -7.25
CA HIS A 317 2.87 -22.65 -8.26
C HIS A 317 2.47 -23.32 -9.58
N TYR A 318 2.37 -22.53 -10.65
CA TYR A 318 1.89 -23.01 -11.94
C TYR A 318 2.76 -24.14 -12.52
N GLU A 319 4.06 -24.11 -12.23
CA GLU A 319 5.02 -25.12 -12.66
C GLU A 319 4.81 -26.47 -11.96
N ASP A 320 4.12 -26.53 -10.80
CA ASP A 320 3.87 -27.78 -10.09
C ASP A 320 2.95 -28.74 -10.85
N TYR A 321 2.14 -28.23 -11.80
CA TYR A 321 1.40 -29.10 -12.73
C TYR A 321 2.33 -29.98 -13.56
N SER A 322 3.60 -29.60 -13.78
CA SER A 322 4.56 -30.40 -14.56
C SER A 322 5.21 -31.51 -13.75
N THR A 323 5.43 -31.30 -12.45
CA THR A 323 6.26 -32.17 -11.60
C THR A 323 5.45 -33.00 -10.61
N ARG A 324 4.30 -32.48 -10.17
CA ARG A 324 3.45 -33.08 -9.13
C ARG A 324 1.95 -32.95 -9.46
N PHE A 325 1.62 -33.20 -10.73
CA PHE A 325 0.27 -33.05 -11.29
C PHE A 325 -0.86 -33.59 -10.41
N GLU A 326 -0.82 -34.88 -10.07
CA GLU A 326 -1.87 -35.56 -9.30
C GLU A 326 -2.03 -35.02 -7.87
N ASN A 327 -0.93 -34.56 -7.26
CA ASN A 327 -0.98 -33.95 -5.93
C ASN A 327 -1.63 -32.58 -6.01
N VAL A 328 -1.22 -31.76 -6.98
CA VAL A 328 -1.76 -30.40 -7.19
C VAL A 328 -3.24 -30.43 -7.50
N THR A 329 -3.69 -31.33 -8.38
CA THR A 329 -5.11 -31.44 -8.73
C THR A 329 -5.95 -31.90 -7.54
N ARG A 330 -5.44 -32.85 -6.74
CA ARG A 330 -6.08 -33.29 -5.49
C ARG A 330 -6.17 -32.18 -4.45
N GLU A 331 -5.05 -31.55 -4.11
CA GLU A 331 -5.00 -30.42 -3.18
C GLU A 331 -5.98 -29.31 -3.60
N LEU A 332 -6.04 -29.01 -4.90
CA LEU A 332 -6.94 -28.01 -5.46
C LEU A 332 -8.42 -28.40 -5.30
N THR A 333 -8.81 -29.64 -5.63
CA THR A 333 -10.22 -30.06 -5.49
C THR A 333 -10.62 -30.23 -4.03
N ASP A 334 -9.72 -30.72 -3.18
CA ASP A 334 -9.95 -30.87 -1.74
C ASP A 334 -10.15 -29.49 -1.09
N PHE A 335 -9.30 -28.51 -1.43
CA PHE A 335 -9.44 -27.14 -0.96
C PHE A 335 -10.78 -26.50 -1.37
N LEU A 336 -11.28 -26.84 -2.56
CA LEU A 336 -12.58 -26.41 -3.07
C LEU A 336 -13.76 -27.22 -2.51
N GLY A 337 -13.51 -28.35 -1.86
CA GLY A 337 -14.56 -29.27 -1.41
C GLY A 337 -15.31 -29.94 -2.57
N LEU A 338 -14.61 -30.25 -3.66
CA LEU A 338 -15.20 -30.84 -4.87
C LEU A 338 -14.72 -32.27 -5.08
N GLU A 339 -15.63 -33.15 -5.47
CA GLU A 339 -15.31 -34.53 -5.84
C GLU A 339 -14.68 -34.62 -7.25
N GLN A 340 -13.64 -35.43 -7.40
CA GLN A 340 -13.06 -35.72 -8.71
C GLN A 340 -13.82 -36.87 -9.40
N VAL A 341 -14.63 -36.53 -10.40
CA VAL A 341 -15.47 -37.46 -11.18
C VAL A 341 -15.06 -37.54 -12.67
N GLY A 342 -14.00 -36.84 -13.05
CA GLY A 342 -13.49 -36.78 -14.42
C GLY A 342 -11.96 -36.78 -14.47
N LYS A 343 -11.41 -36.45 -15.64
CA LYS A 343 -9.97 -36.43 -15.89
C LYS A 343 -9.55 -35.04 -16.33
N ALA A 344 -8.52 -34.49 -15.69
CA ALA A 344 -7.96 -33.22 -16.09
C ALA A 344 -7.38 -33.28 -17.52
N PRO A 345 -7.39 -32.15 -18.27
CA PRO A 345 -6.69 -32.07 -19.54
C PRO A 345 -5.18 -32.21 -19.32
N GLU A 346 -4.48 -32.80 -20.29
CA GLU A 346 -3.03 -32.93 -20.24
C GLU A 346 -2.35 -31.57 -20.00
N PHE A 347 -1.44 -31.52 -19.02
CA PHE A 347 -0.61 -30.34 -18.80
C PHE A 347 0.58 -30.37 -19.75
N ILE A 348 0.54 -29.53 -20.77
CA ILE A 348 1.67 -29.36 -21.68
C ILE A 348 2.61 -28.35 -21.05
N VAL A 349 3.78 -28.81 -20.62
CA VAL A 349 4.87 -27.95 -20.15
C VAL A 349 5.27 -27.05 -21.31
N LYS A 350 4.85 -25.79 -21.26
CA LYS A 350 5.09 -24.82 -22.34
C LYS A 350 6.52 -24.30 -22.28
N LYS A 351 6.85 -23.56 -23.34
CA LYS A 351 8.09 -22.80 -23.53
C LYS A 351 8.48 -22.04 -22.25
N GLN A 352 9.72 -22.23 -21.84
CA GLN A 352 10.45 -21.32 -20.95
C GLN A 352 10.92 -20.12 -21.79
N TYR A 353 10.93 -18.92 -21.21
CA TYR A 353 11.27 -17.68 -21.90
C TYR A 353 12.57 -17.04 -21.38
N LEU A 354 13.42 -17.82 -20.72
CA LEU A 354 14.68 -17.33 -20.14
C LEU A 354 15.67 -16.81 -21.20
N ASP A 355 15.53 -17.21 -22.46
CA ASP A 355 16.34 -16.76 -23.60
C ASP A 355 16.09 -15.29 -23.98
N TYR A 356 14.95 -14.71 -23.57
CA TYR A 356 14.65 -13.28 -23.72
C TYR A 356 15.53 -12.38 -22.85
N TYR A 357 16.24 -12.94 -21.87
CA TYR A 357 17.07 -12.21 -20.92
C TYR A 357 18.55 -12.58 -21.08
N THR A 358 19.45 -11.67 -20.74
CA THR A 358 20.87 -11.98 -20.53
C THR A 358 21.12 -12.44 -19.10
N GLU A 359 22.27 -13.05 -18.79
CA GLU A 359 22.59 -13.39 -17.39
C GLU A 359 22.70 -12.14 -16.49
N LYS A 360 23.12 -11.00 -17.04
CA LYS A 360 23.12 -9.72 -16.33
C LYS A 360 21.69 -9.29 -15.99
N ASP A 361 20.79 -9.39 -16.97
CA ASP A 361 19.37 -9.06 -16.80
C ASP A 361 18.74 -9.89 -15.67
N LYS A 362 18.97 -11.21 -15.68
CA LYS A 362 18.40 -12.13 -14.68
C LYS A 362 18.89 -11.80 -13.27
N ARG A 363 20.18 -11.49 -13.09
CA ARG A 363 20.73 -11.04 -11.80
C ARG A 363 20.12 -9.73 -11.32
N ASN A 364 20.01 -8.74 -12.21
CA ASN A 364 19.43 -7.44 -11.85
C ASN A 364 17.95 -7.58 -11.46
N VAL A 365 17.18 -8.40 -12.18
CA VAL A 365 15.79 -8.73 -11.85
C VAL A 365 15.73 -9.44 -10.49
N ALA A 366 16.59 -10.42 -10.22
CA ALA A 366 16.60 -11.16 -8.96
C ALA A 366 16.88 -10.24 -7.76
N MET A 367 17.86 -9.35 -7.89
CA MET A 367 18.16 -8.33 -6.86
C MET A 367 16.96 -7.40 -6.66
N PHE A 368 16.40 -6.86 -7.74
CA PHE A 368 15.25 -5.97 -7.67
C PHE A 368 14.04 -6.64 -6.99
N ILE A 369 13.71 -7.87 -7.37
CA ILE A 369 12.61 -8.62 -6.75
C ILE A 369 12.88 -8.86 -5.27
N ARG A 370 14.12 -9.20 -4.89
CA ARG A 370 14.49 -9.41 -3.48
C ARG A 370 14.26 -8.17 -2.61
N GLU A 371 14.63 -7.01 -3.12
CA GLU A 371 14.48 -5.74 -2.40
C GLU A 371 13.00 -5.29 -2.32
N PHE A 372 12.19 -5.60 -3.33
CA PHE A 372 10.81 -5.09 -3.42
C PHE A 372 9.72 -6.07 -2.94
N ALA A 373 10.03 -7.36 -2.85
CA ALA A 373 9.09 -8.37 -2.40
C ALA A 373 8.90 -8.29 -0.88
N THR A 374 7.64 -8.35 -0.42
CA THR A 374 7.38 -8.64 1.00
C THR A 374 7.88 -10.03 1.34
N LYS A 375 8.09 -10.32 2.63
CA LYS A 375 8.58 -11.64 3.08
C LYS A 375 7.75 -12.81 2.53
N PRO A 376 6.39 -12.80 2.56
CA PRO A 376 5.58 -13.86 1.94
C PRO A 376 5.78 -13.98 0.43
N THR A 377 5.86 -12.86 -0.29
CA THR A 377 6.14 -12.87 -1.74
C THR A 377 7.52 -13.44 -2.04
N TRP A 378 8.55 -13.02 -1.30
CA TRP A 378 9.91 -13.51 -1.47
C TRP A 378 9.99 -15.04 -1.26
N GLN A 379 9.37 -15.55 -0.18
CA GLN A 379 9.31 -16.99 0.10
C GLN A 379 8.73 -17.81 -1.05
N ASN A 380 7.84 -17.23 -1.87
CA ASN A 380 7.19 -17.91 -2.99
C ASN A 380 7.79 -17.59 -4.37
N VAL A 381 8.74 -16.65 -4.46
CA VAL A 381 9.39 -16.31 -5.73
C VAL A 381 10.88 -16.66 -5.76
N HIS A 382 11.53 -16.77 -4.60
CA HIS A 382 12.98 -16.92 -4.51
C HIS A 382 13.52 -18.18 -5.22
N HIS A 383 12.77 -19.28 -5.26
CA HIS A 383 13.21 -20.51 -5.95
C HIS A 383 13.26 -20.37 -7.47
N TYR A 384 12.55 -19.39 -8.06
CA TYR A 384 12.73 -19.04 -9.46
C TYR A 384 13.99 -18.19 -9.72
N LEU A 385 14.63 -17.71 -8.64
CA LEU A 385 15.71 -16.72 -8.67
C LEU A 385 17.02 -17.24 -8.07
N SER A 386 17.02 -18.41 -7.43
CA SER A 386 18.17 -18.98 -6.71
C SER A 386 19.40 -19.13 -7.59
N ASP A 387 19.20 -19.49 -8.86
CA ASP A 387 20.30 -19.67 -9.82
C ASP A 387 21.02 -18.35 -10.14
N PHE A 388 20.42 -17.21 -9.77
CA PHE A 388 20.94 -15.87 -10.06
C PHE A 388 21.40 -15.11 -8.81
N SER A 389 21.11 -15.60 -7.60
CA SER A 389 21.43 -14.88 -6.35
C SER A 389 22.84 -15.15 -5.81
N ASP A 390 23.48 -16.25 -6.19
CA ASP A 390 24.54 -16.86 -5.36
C ASP A 390 25.98 -16.65 -5.86
N HIS A 391 26.23 -15.88 -6.92
CA HIS A 391 27.57 -15.88 -7.55
C HIS A 391 28.48 -14.68 -7.32
N HIS A 392 28.06 -13.59 -6.67
CA HIS A 392 28.95 -12.49 -6.22
C HIS A 392 28.18 -11.67 -5.17
N THR A 393 28.66 -11.24 -4.00
CA THR A 393 29.98 -11.14 -3.40
C THR A 393 29.78 -10.95 -1.89
N THR A 394 30.26 -11.85 -1.05
CA THR A 394 30.62 -11.56 0.36
C THR A 394 31.88 -10.67 0.44
N LYS A 395 32.15 -9.84 -0.57
CA LYS A 395 32.91 -8.60 -0.35
C LYS A 395 31.93 -7.63 0.28
N SER A 396 31.94 -7.63 1.61
CA SER A 396 31.49 -6.48 2.39
C SER A 396 31.90 -5.20 1.64
N PHE A 397 30.95 -4.30 1.40
CA PHE A 397 31.21 -2.93 0.98
C PHE A 397 32.08 -2.25 2.06
N ASN A 398 33.38 -2.53 2.06
CA ASN A 398 34.36 -1.72 2.75
C ASN A 398 34.57 -0.49 1.86
N LEU A 399 33.80 0.56 2.13
CA LEU A 399 34.16 1.90 1.71
C LEU A 399 35.62 2.16 2.15
N PRO A 400 36.49 2.70 1.29
CA PRO A 400 37.84 3.07 1.70
C PRO A 400 37.72 4.12 2.81
N ILE A 401 38.21 3.79 4.00
CA ILE A 401 38.51 4.78 5.03
C ILE A 401 39.81 5.43 4.56
N GLU A 402 39.74 6.64 4.02
CA GLU A 402 40.91 7.48 3.82
C GLU A 402 41.38 7.96 5.20
N ASP A 403 42.42 7.31 5.72
CA ASP A 403 43.23 7.82 6.82
C ASP A 403 44.10 8.97 6.30
N ASN A 404 43.63 10.21 6.50
CA ASN A 404 44.48 11.39 6.47
C ASN A 404 44.12 12.28 7.67
N ALA A 405 44.75 12.00 8.80
CA ALA A 405 44.74 12.87 9.97
C ALA A 405 46.14 13.44 10.17
N ASP A 406 46.37 14.64 9.64
CA ASP A 406 47.52 15.47 9.97
C ASP A 406 47.19 16.27 11.24
N GLN A 407 48.07 16.19 12.24
CA GLN A 407 47.86 16.70 13.58
C GLN A 407 48.34 18.15 13.72
N THR A 408 47.43 19.06 14.04
CA THR A 408 47.79 20.32 14.74
C THR A 408 46.85 20.53 15.93
N HIS A 409 47.39 20.32 17.13
CA HIS A 409 46.71 20.51 18.40
C HIS A 409 46.75 21.99 18.84
N HIS A 410 45.58 22.63 18.95
CA HIS A 410 45.39 23.79 19.81
C HIS A 410 44.65 23.37 21.09
N LEU A 411 45.21 23.79 22.23
CA LEU A 411 44.79 23.45 23.59
C LEU A 411 43.41 24.04 23.93
N ILE A 412 42.44 23.15 24.23
CA ILE A 412 41.17 23.48 24.88
C ILE A 412 41.23 22.91 26.32
N PRO A 413 40.66 23.58 27.35
CA PRO A 413 40.73 23.11 28.73
C PRO A 413 40.10 21.73 28.92
N LYS A 414 40.81 20.83 29.61
CA LYS A 414 40.35 19.47 29.96
C LYS A 414 39.13 19.52 30.90
N GLN A 415 37.96 19.18 30.39
CA GLN A 415 36.83 18.75 31.21
C GLN A 415 37.09 17.33 31.75
N ARG A 416 36.59 17.02 32.96
CA ARG A 416 36.70 15.68 33.56
C ARG A 416 35.97 14.66 32.65
N PRO A 417 36.57 13.50 32.34
CA PRO A 417 35.91 12.47 31.54
C PRO A 417 34.66 11.95 32.26
N LEU A 418 33.54 11.87 31.53
CA LEU A 418 32.36 11.14 31.98
C LEU A 418 32.75 9.68 32.22
N ARG A 419 32.51 9.18 33.43
CA ARG A 419 32.73 7.78 33.80
C ARG A 419 31.45 7.01 33.48
N LEU A 420 31.48 6.19 32.43
CA LEU A 420 30.47 5.16 32.19
C LEU A 420 30.82 3.98 33.11
N THR A 421 29.98 3.72 34.10
CA THR A 421 30.05 2.46 34.85
C THR A 421 29.20 1.45 34.08
N SER A 422 29.74 0.87 33.01
CA SER A 422 29.16 -0.35 32.48
C SER A 422 29.40 -1.44 33.53
N SER A 423 28.33 -2.02 34.09
CA SER A 423 28.49 -3.36 34.66
C SER A 423 29.08 -4.22 33.53
N GLN A 424 30.12 -4.98 33.81
CA GLN A 424 30.76 -5.87 32.83
C GLN A 424 29.86 -7.08 32.45
N ASP A 425 28.55 -6.95 32.65
CA ASP A 425 27.58 -7.98 32.29
C ASP A 425 27.22 -7.82 30.81
N GLU A 426 27.42 -8.89 30.05
CA GLU A 426 27.17 -9.04 28.60
C GLU A 426 25.66 -8.95 28.22
N ASP A 427 24.83 -8.31 29.05
CA ASP A 427 23.37 -8.44 29.09
C ASP A 427 22.61 -7.26 28.44
N ALA A 428 23.19 -6.55 27.47
CA ALA A 428 22.40 -5.57 26.70
C ALA A 428 21.39 -6.32 25.81
N GLU A 429 20.18 -6.53 26.34
CA GLU A 429 19.14 -7.37 25.73
C GLU A 429 18.57 -6.76 24.43
N GLY A 430 18.71 -5.45 24.23
CA GLY A 430 18.34 -4.77 22.99
C GLY A 430 17.66 -3.42 23.24
N VAL A 431 16.78 -3.04 22.33
CA VAL A 431 16.17 -1.71 22.28
C VAL A 431 14.65 -1.77 22.22
N VAL A 432 14.00 -0.79 22.83
CA VAL A 432 12.54 -0.62 22.77
C VAL A 432 12.22 0.57 21.89
N TRP A 433 11.36 0.39 20.89
CA TRP A 433 10.90 1.50 20.05
C TRP A 433 9.70 2.20 20.67
N LEU A 434 9.81 3.51 20.88
CA LEU A 434 8.66 4.37 21.13
C LEU A 434 8.22 4.97 19.80
N MET A 435 7.21 4.36 19.18
CA MET A 435 6.62 4.80 17.92
C MET A 435 5.46 5.74 18.20
N SER A 436 5.54 6.96 17.69
CA SER A 436 4.46 7.93 17.79
C SER A 436 4.43 8.86 16.58
N PHE A 437 3.22 9.24 16.12
CA PHE A 437 3.09 10.37 15.21
C PHE A 437 3.60 11.66 15.91
N PRO A 438 4.25 12.60 15.21
CA PRO A 438 4.87 13.74 15.89
C PRO A 438 3.86 14.57 16.71
N ASN A 439 4.21 14.87 17.96
CA ASN A 439 3.36 15.52 18.98
C ASN A 439 2.19 14.69 19.55
N SER A 440 2.22 13.35 19.43
CA SER A 440 1.23 12.47 20.07
C SER A 440 1.42 12.28 21.58
N GLY A 441 2.33 13.03 22.21
CA GLY A 441 2.63 12.87 23.65
C GLY A 441 3.97 12.22 23.99
N THR A 442 4.79 11.92 22.98
CA THR A 442 6.10 11.27 23.09
C THR A 442 6.98 11.88 24.19
N THR A 443 7.09 13.22 24.22
CA THR A 443 7.91 13.95 25.21
C THR A 443 7.45 13.67 26.64
N TYR A 444 6.14 13.60 26.87
CA TYR A 444 5.61 13.31 28.20
C TYR A 444 5.89 11.86 28.58
N THR A 445 5.60 10.90 27.70
CA THR A 445 5.86 9.47 27.95
C THR A 445 7.34 9.20 28.26
N ILE A 446 8.27 9.79 27.50
CA ILE A 446 9.72 9.69 27.77
C ILE A 446 10.04 10.24 29.15
N LYS A 447 9.50 11.41 29.50
CA LYS A 447 9.71 12.05 30.79
C LYS A 447 9.14 11.19 31.92
N ALA A 448 7.95 10.62 31.74
CA ALA A 448 7.32 9.74 32.71
C ALA A 448 8.16 8.49 32.97
N VAL A 449 8.59 7.78 31.92
CA VAL A 449 9.51 6.62 32.06
C VAL A 449 10.77 7.05 32.79
N ARG A 450 11.44 8.12 32.33
CA ARG A 450 12.69 8.59 32.92
C ARG A 450 12.58 8.89 34.42
N GLU A 451 11.51 9.55 34.86
CA GLU A 451 11.32 9.88 36.28
C GLU A 451 10.87 8.66 37.11
N LEU A 452 10.08 7.76 36.53
CA LEU A 452 9.64 6.52 37.19
C LEU A 452 10.79 5.54 37.43
N THR A 453 11.65 5.35 36.44
CA THR A 453 12.63 4.24 36.43
C THR A 453 14.08 4.72 36.60
N ARG A 454 14.31 6.05 36.54
CA ARG A 454 15.65 6.66 36.48
C ARG A 454 16.51 6.13 35.33
N THR A 455 15.92 5.53 34.30
CA THR A 455 16.65 5.02 33.15
C THR A 455 16.98 6.11 32.14
N THR A 456 18.12 5.95 31.47
CA THR A 456 18.48 6.79 30.32
C THR A 456 17.64 6.43 29.10
N THR A 457 17.28 7.42 28.30
CA THR A 457 16.54 7.23 27.04
C THR A 457 17.39 7.72 25.87
N ALA A 458 17.28 7.06 24.72
CA ALA A 458 17.97 7.45 23.51
C ALA A 458 16.98 7.97 22.45
N THR A 459 17.49 8.73 21.49
CA THR A 459 16.71 9.17 20.32
C THR A 459 17.43 8.79 19.04
N ASN A 460 16.65 8.55 17.99
CA ASN A 460 17.16 8.42 16.63
C ASN A 460 17.43 9.79 16.00
N TYR A 461 17.10 10.91 16.65
CA TYR A 461 17.31 12.27 16.15
C TYR A 461 18.34 13.03 16.98
N GLY A 462 19.59 13.10 16.51
CA GLY A 462 20.65 13.81 17.24
C GLY A 462 20.40 15.31 17.48
N LEU A 463 19.47 15.94 16.76
CA LEU A 463 19.26 17.40 16.80
C LEU A 463 17.94 17.84 17.48
N GLU A 464 17.15 16.92 18.02
CA GLU A 464 15.96 17.31 18.77
C GLU A 464 16.33 17.90 20.14
N GLY A 465 16.03 19.19 20.34
CA GLY A 465 16.14 19.86 21.64
C GLY A 465 17.18 20.98 21.75
N GLY A 466 17.91 21.31 20.69
CA GLY A 466 18.96 22.35 20.75
C GLY A 466 20.21 21.91 21.53
N VAL A 467 20.40 20.60 21.67
CA VAL A 467 21.56 19.95 22.29
C VAL A 467 22.78 20.14 21.38
N THR A 468 23.94 20.46 21.97
CA THR A 468 25.18 20.66 21.18
C THR A 468 25.86 19.30 20.91
N ASP A 469 26.61 19.17 19.80
CA ASP A 469 27.30 17.92 19.42
C ASP A 469 28.19 17.30 20.52
N LYS A 470 28.59 18.09 21.54
CA LYS A 470 29.39 17.64 22.68
C LYS A 470 28.63 16.73 23.66
N GLU A 471 27.31 16.57 23.49
CA GLU A 471 26.42 15.90 24.45
C GLU A 471 25.76 14.61 23.89
N ILE A 472 26.23 14.14 22.73
CA ILE A 472 25.67 13.00 21.99
C ILE A 472 26.68 11.85 21.94
N MET A 473 26.36 10.70 22.53
CA MET A 473 27.20 9.49 22.47
C MET A 473 26.41 8.32 21.84
N PRO A 474 27.04 7.44 21.04
CA PRO A 474 26.41 6.19 20.62
C PRO A 474 26.01 5.37 21.84
N ALA A 475 24.81 4.81 21.85
CA ALA A 475 24.33 4.07 23.02
C ALA A 475 25.04 2.72 23.22
N PHE A 476 25.51 2.12 22.12
CA PHE A 476 26.16 0.81 22.12
C PHE A 476 27.46 0.87 21.31
N PRO A 477 28.52 1.49 21.84
CA PRO A 477 29.78 1.65 21.10
C PRO A 477 30.45 0.31 20.78
N ASP A 478 30.20 -0.73 21.57
CA ASP A 478 30.84 -2.05 21.46
C ASP A 478 30.06 -3.02 20.57
N ILE A 479 28.76 -2.78 20.31
CA ILE A 479 27.96 -3.60 19.39
C ILE A 479 28.28 -3.16 17.97
N LYS A 480 28.93 -4.03 17.18
CA LYS A 480 29.38 -3.77 15.81
C LYS A 480 28.27 -3.16 14.93
N ASP A 481 27.02 -3.61 15.11
CA ASP A 481 25.86 -3.19 14.33
C ASP A 481 25.12 -1.96 14.89
N ALA A 482 25.56 -1.43 16.03
CA ALA A 482 24.99 -0.24 16.69
C ALA A 482 25.99 0.93 16.82
N LYS A 483 27.19 0.81 16.24
CA LYS A 483 28.19 1.90 16.21
C LYS A 483 27.67 3.18 15.56
N ASN A 484 26.63 3.08 14.73
CA ASN A 484 26.06 4.21 14.01
C ASN A 484 24.74 4.73 14.62
N GLY A 485 24.14 4.10 15.63
CA GLY A 485 22.93 4.59 16.32
C GLY A 485 22.44 3.59 17.38
N PRO A 486 21.42 3.88 18.22
CA PRO A 486 20.84 5.18 18.58
C PRO A 486 21.79 6.03 19.43
N PHE A 487 21.41 7.28 19.72
CA PHE A 487 22.24 8.21 20.51
C PHE A 487 21.66 8.49 21.89
N LEU A 488 22.50 8.41 22.91
CA LEU A 488 22.17 8.78 24.28
C LEU A 488 22.20 10.31 24.42
N HIS A 489 21.18 10.85 25.10
CA HIS A 489 21.25 12.20 25.63
C HIS A 489 21.96 12.18 26.98
N VAL A 490 23.19 12.68 27.02
CA VAL A 490 23.95 12.79 28.25
C VAL A 490 23.60 14.09 28.95
N ILE A 491 23.10 14.02 30.19
CA ILE A 491 22.93 15.20 31.04
C ILE A 491 24.24 15.40 31.82
N PRO A 492 24.95 16.53 31.64
CA PRO A 492 26.18 16.80 32.38
C PRO A 492 25.97 16.69 33.90
N GLY A 493 26.84 15.93 34.58
CA GLY A 493 26.83 15.78 36.04
C GLY A 493 25.94 14.67 36.60
N ARG A 494 25.30 13.84 35.76
CA ARG A 494 24.62 12.60 36.21
C ARG A 494 25.42 11.36 35.80
N GLU A 495 25.50 10.39 36.70
CA GLU A 495 26.02 9.05 36.41
C GLU A 495 25.02 8.34 35.46
N ILE A 496 25.53 7.80 34.36
CA ILE A 496 24.70 7.16 33.34
C ILE A 496 24.58 5.69 33.70
N ASN A 497 23.40 5.30 34.17
CA ASN A 497 23.01 3.90 34.25
C ASN A 497 22.34 3.51 32.93
N ILE A 498 22.95 2.58 32.18
CA ILE A 498 22.39 2.03 30.94
C ILE A 498 21.61 0.77 31.34
N PRO A 499 20.27 0.78 31.24
CA PRO A 499 19.45 -0.38 31.57
C PRO A 499 19.69 -1.54 30.58
N LYS A 500 19.28 -2.76 30.97
CA LYS A 500 19.24 -3.94 30.07
C LYS A 500 18.48 -3.68 28.77
N LEU A 501 17.39 -2.91 28.84
CA LEU A 501 16.60 -2.47 27.69
C LEU A 501 16.63 -0.95 27.56
N LEU A 502 17.19 -0.45 26.47
CA LEU A 502 17.24 0.98 26.18
C LEU A 502 16.00 1.45 25.42
N LEU A 503 15.25 2.39 25.98
CA LEU A 503 14.14 3.02 25.28
C LEU A 503 14.65 4.01 24.22
N ILE A 504 14.42 3.69 22.94
CA ILE A 504 14.70 4.53 21.78
C ILE A 504 13.42 5.19 21.30
N VAL A 505 13.49 6.50 21.11
CA VAL A 505 12.43 7.28 20.51
C VAL A 505 12.51 7.22 18.99
N VAL A 506 11.48 6.66 18.36
CA VAL A 506 11.33 6.59 16.90
C VAL A 506 10.17 7.51 16.48
N VAL A 507 10.46 8.80 16.33
CA VAL A 507 9.51 9.79 15.81
C VAL A 507 9.70 9.93 14.31
N ILE A 508 9.11 9.05 13.50
CA ILE A 508 9.27 9.15 12.03
C ILE A 508 8.64 10.45 11.55
N ALA A 509 9.45 11.44 11.20
CA ALA A 509 8.96 12.66 10.60
C ALA A 509 8.33 12.33 9.23
N PRO A 510 7.03 12.63 8.99
CA PRO A 510 6.27 12.21 7.81
C PRO A 510 6.68 12.92 6.51
N ARG A 511 7.85 13.57 6.47
CA ARG A 511 8.35 14.23 5.26
C ARG A 511 8.86 13.24 4.22
N ALA A 512 8.95 11.94 4.52
CA ALA A 512 9.55 10.97 3.63
C ALA A 512 9.15 9.50 3.92
N TRP A 513 8.79 8.72 2.90
CA TRP A 513 8.25 7.34 3.00
C TRP A 513 9.29 6.31 2.52
N PRO A 514 9.85 5.42 3.38
CA PRO A 514 9.46 3.98 3.46
C PRO A 514 9.89 3.23 4.78
N HIS A 515 9.58 1.91 4.88
CA HIS A 515 9.85 1.00 6.02
C HIS A 515 11.29 1.01 6.56
N GLU A 516 12.30 1.17 5.70
CA GLU A 516 13.71 1.16 6.11
C GLU A 516 14.09 2.30 7.07
N ARG A 517 13.29 3.37 7.16
CA ARG A 517 13.62 4.50 8.04
C ARG A 517 13.36 4.26 9.53
N CYS A 518 12.53 3.29 9.93
CA CYS A 518 12.41 2.94 11.36
C CYS A 518 13.77 2.52 11.95
N LEU A 519 14.60 1.88 11.10
CA LEU A 519 15.95 1.46 11.42
C LEU A 519 16.99 2.57 11.21
N ARG A 520 16.62 3.73 10.62
CA ARG A 520 17.55 4.82 10.29
C ARG A 520 17.41 6.03 11.23
N GLY A 521 18.42 6.30 12.06
CA GLY A 521 18.57 7.57 12.77
C GLY A 521 19.18 8.68 11.91
N GLN A 522 19.20 9.92 12.40
CA GLN A 522 19.97 11.04 11.83
C GLN A 522 21.13 11.41 12.76
N ARG A 523 22.35 11.29 12.25
CA ARG A 523 23.59 11.78 12.89
C ARG A 523 24.00 13.10 12.24
N GLY A 524 24.19 14.15 13.04
CA GLY A 524 24.94 15.33 12.59
C GLY A 524 26.43 15.02 12.68
N VAL A 525 27.21 15.18 11.59
CA VAL A 525 28.67 15.15 11.69
C VAL A 525 29.32 16.19 10.78
N ILE A 526 29.90 17.18 11.48
CA ILE A 526 31.07 18.04 11.20
C ILE A 526 31.00 19.12 10.11
N TYR A 527 31.48 20.28 10.54
CA TYR A 527 31.59 21.58 9.92
C TYR A 527 32.67 21.63 8.83
N GLU A 528 32.27 21.83 7.58
CA GLU A 528 32.74 23.05 6.89
C GLU A 528 31.80 24.17 7.32
N ALA A 529 32.32 25.36 7.62
CA ALA A 529 31.78 26.39 8.49
C ALA A 529 30.37 26.99 8.18
N SER A 530 29.47 26.31 7.46
CA SER A 530 28.09 26.77 7.24
C SER A 530 27.01 25.71 6.93
N LYS A 531 27.29 24.40 6.85
CA LYS A 531 26.24 23.40 6.51
C LYS A 531 26.36 22.07 7.27
N VAL A 532 25.50 21.87 8.26
CA VAL A 532 25.26 20.54 8.87
C VAL A 532 24.44 19.71 7.88
N THR A 533 25.03 18.66 7.30
CA THR A 533 24.28 17.69 6.49
C THR A 533 23.92 16.48 7.36
N PRO A 534 22.62 16.18 7.56
CA PRO A 534 22.22 15.01 8.33
C PRO A 534 22.64 13.73 7.59
N LYS A 535 23.40 12.85 8.24
CA LYS A 535 23.68 11.50 7.75
C LYS A 535 22.69 10.52 8.35
N PHE A 536 22.04 9.73 7.51
CA PHE A 536 21.19 8.64 7.98
C PHE A 536 22.04 7.47 8.47
N VAL A 537 21.65 6.84 9.58
CA VAL A 537 22.38 5.75 10.23
C VAL A 537 21.48 4.56 10.48
N SER A 538 21.74 3.39 9.88
CA SER A 538 20.92 2.18 10.04
C SER A 538 21.44 1.25 11.14
N TYR A 539 20.55 0.53 11.85
CA TYR A 539 20.88 -0.59 12.74
C TYR A 539 20.01 -1.82 12.44
N SER A 540 20.43 -3.01 12.90
CA SER A 540 19.68 -4.27 12.68
C SER A 540 18.32 -4.27 13.39
N SER A 541 17.28 -4.78 12.73
CA SER A 541 15.96 -4.98 13.34
C SER A 541 15.99 -5.96 14.52
N ASP A 542 16.96 -6.87 14.54
CA ASP A 542 17.09 -7.88 15.60
C ASP A 542 17.41 -7.26 16.97
N LEU A 543 17.90 -6.01 16.99
CA LEU A 543 18.10 -5.25 18.22
C LEU A 543 16.78 -4.85 18.85
N VAL A 544 15.70 -4.72 18.09
CA VAL A 544 14.41 -4.23 18.57
C VAL A 544 13.65 -5.36 19.24
N LYS A 545 13.46 -5.26 20.56
CA LYS A 545 12.83 -6.32 21.36
C LYS A 545 11.36 -6.05 21.69
N LYS A 546 10.98 -4.77 21.78
CA LYS A 546 9.62 -4.34 22.12
C LYS A 546 9.28 -3.04 21.39
N VAL A 547 7.99 -2.79 21.18
CA VAL A 547 7.48 -1.53 20.65
C VAL A 547 6.40 -0.97 21.59
N ILE A 548 6.43 0.33 21.83
CA ILE A 548 5.32 1.09 22.43
C ILE A 548 4.79 1.99 21.33
N HIS A 549 3.52 1.81 20.96
CA HIS A 549 2.85 2.57 19.90
C HIS A 549 1.83 3.52 20.51
N ILE A 550 2.14 4.82 20.45
CA ILE A 550 1.30 5.86 21.05
C ILE A 550 0.22 6.32 20.06
N PHE A 551 -1.03 6.25 20.50
CA PHE A 551 -2.19 6.88 19.87
C PHE A 551 -2.56 8.16 20.61
N ARG A 552 -3.08 9.12 19.86
CA ARG A 552 -3.66 10.35 20.39
C ARG A 552 -4.92 10.66 19.59
N ASN A 553 -5.89 11.37 20.16
CA ASN A 553 -7.02 11.87 19.40
C ASN A 553 -6.53 12.55 18.10
N PRO A 554 -6.99 12.11 16.91
CA PRO A 554 -6.49 12.60 15.63
C PRO A 554 -6.69 14.10 15.45
N PHE A 555 -7.81 14.66 15.93
CA PHE A 555 -8.08 16.10 15.89
C PHE A 555 -7.04 16.88 16.68
N ASP A 556 -6.75 16.41 17.89
CA ASP A 556 -5.81 17.05 18.79
C ASP A 556 -4.37 16.97 18.29
N ASN A 557 -4.03 15.86 17.64
CA ASN A 557 -2.69 15.63 17.12
C ASN A 557 -2.36 16.56 15.94
N VAL A 558 -3.29 16.73 15.00
CA VAL A 558 -3.12 17.63 13.85
C VAL A 558 -3.05 19.09 14.30
N VAL A 559 -3.82 19.52 15.30
CA VAL A 559 -3.70 20.88 15.85
C VAL A 559 -2.41 21.05 16.66
N ALA A 560 -1.97 20.04 17.40
CA ALA A 560 -0.67 20.07 18.08
C ALA A 560 0.50 20.21 17.08
N ARG A 561 0.40 19.61 15.90
CA ARG A 561 1.35 19.81 14.78
C ARG A 561 1.34 21.24 14.28
N PHE A 562 0.16 21.84 14.09
CA PHE A 562 0.04 23.26 13.77
C PHE A 562 0.77 24.13 14.81
N HIS A 563 0.48 23.94 16.11
CA HIS A 563 1.13 24.71 17.17
C HIS A 563 2.66 24.53 17.20
N LEU A 564 3.16 23.33 16.91
CA LEU A 564 4.60 23.10 16.79
C LEU A 564 5.19 23.90 15.62
N ASP A 565 4.56 23.84 14.44
CA ASP A 565 5.04 24.59 13.26
C ASP A 565 5.01 26.09 13.54
N ARG A 566 3.94 26.61 14.17
CA ARG A 566 3.90 28.01 14.64
C ARG A 566 5.08 28.34 15.55
N LYS A 567 5.38 27.51 16.54
CA LYS A 567 6.48 27.74 17.50
C LYS A 567 7.83 27.76 16.80
N ILE A 568 8.03 26.90 15.79
CA ILE A 568 9.25 26.89 14.98
C ILE A 568 9.31 28.15 14.12
N LYS A 569 8.22 28.50 13.41
CA LYS A 569 8.14 29.67 12.52
C LYS A 569 8.24 30.98 13.26
N ALA A 570 7.72 31.09 14.49
CA ALA A 570 7.88 32.26 15.35
C ALA A 570 9.35 32.66 15.55
N ARG A 571 10.28 31.69 15.54
CA ARG A 571 11.71 31.94 15.72
C ARG A 571 12.40 32.48 14.47
N TYR A 572 11.93 32.10 13.28
CA TYR A 572 12.64 32.33 12.02
C TYR A 572 11.88 33.23 11.03
N HIS A 573 10.56 33.36 11.19
CA HIS A 573 9.64 34.08 10.31
C HIS A 573 8.51 34.72 11.12
N PRO A 574 8.76 35.81 11.87
CA PRO A 574 7.76 36.40 12.77
C PRO A 574 6.46 36.80 12.04
N ASN A 575 6.56 37.37 10.82
CA ASN A 575 5.40 37.76 10.00
C ASN A 575 4.52 36.57 9.58
N TRP A 576 5.03 35.33 9.69
CA TRP A 576 4.23 34.14 9.44
C TRP A 576 3.10 34.02 10.48
N LEU A 577 3.31 34.48 11.72
CA LEU A 577 2.29 34.43 12.78
C LEU A 577 1.08 35.34 12.49
N ASP A 578 1.27 36.41 11.70
CA ASP A 578 0.18 37.29 11.28
C ASP A 578 -0.74 36.60 10.27
N THR A 579 -0.15 35.77 9.40
CA THR A 579 -0.91 35.02 8.38
C THR A 579 -1.65 33.84 8.99
N TYR A 580 -1.03 33.20 9.99
CA TYR A 580 -1.58 32.05 10.68
C TYR A 580 -1.74 32.40 12.17
N PRO A 581 -2.84 33.06 12.61
CA PRO A 581 -3.11 33.35 14.03
C PRO A 581 -3.47 32.10 14.85
N ASN A 582 -3.30 32.14 16.18
CA ASN A 582 -3.42 30.96 17.06
C ASN A 582 -4.87 30.63 17.39
N ASN A 583 -5.67 30.39 16.35
CA ASN A 583 -7.10 30.15 16.41
C ASN A 583 -7.52 29.27 15.23
N ARG A 584 -8.82 28.96 15.17
CA ARG A 584 -9.44 28.19 14.07
C ARG A 584 -9.08 28.74 12.69
N GLU A 585 -9.19 30.05 12.47
CA GLU A 585 -8.94 30.65 11.16
C GLU A 585 -7.49 30.44 10.69
N GLY A 586 -6.52 30.69 11.57
CA GLY A 586 -5.11 30.48 11.22
C GLY A 586 -4.75 29.01 11.01
N PHE A 587 -5.43 28.10 11.71
CA PHE A 587 -5.29 26.67 11.48
C PHE A 587 -5.84 26.25 10.10
N HIS A 588 -7.04 26.69 9.73
CA HIS A 588 -7.61 26.39 8.41
C HIS A 588 -6.74 26.94 7.27
N LYS A 589 -6.22 28.18 7.39
CA LYS A 589 -5.27 28.75 6.42
C LYS A 589 -4.01 27.89 6.28
N TRP A 590 -3.47 27.38 7.40
CA TRP A 590 -2.30 26.49 7.39
C TRP A 590 -2.61 25.18 6.65
N CYS A 591 -3.80 24.63 6.89
CA CYS A 591 -4.26 23.42 6.23
C CYS A 591 -4.50 23.59 4.73
N GLU A 592 -5.07 24.71 4.30
CA GLU A 592 -5.24 25.05 2.89
C GLU A 592 -3.89 25.13 2.18
N GLN A 593 -2.88 25.75 2.81
CA GLN A 593 -1.52 25.80 2.27
C GLN A 593 -0.94 24.40 2.08
N LEU A 594 -1.07 23.53 3.08
CA LEU A 594 -0.56 22.15 3.00
C LEU A 594 -1.28 21.35 1.90
N ASN A 595 -2.61 21.42 1.86
CA ASN A 595 -3.42 20.73 0.86
C ASN A 595 -3.12 21.24 -0.56
N GLY A 596 -2.94 22.55 -0.75
CA GLY A 596 -2.58 23.14 -2.04
C GLY A 596 -1.24 22.62 -2.59
N SER A 597 -0.29 22.34 -1.69
CA SER A 597 1.00 21.74 -2.09
C SER A 597 0.89 20.23 -2.40
N ALA A 598 -0.06 19.53 -1.80
CA ALA A 598 -0.26 18.08 -1.98
C ALA A 598 -1.17 17.73 -3.17
N ALA A 599 -2.11 18.59 -3.53
CA ALA A 599 -3.10 18.31 -4.58
C ALA A 599 -2.50 17.94 -5.95
N PRO A 600 -1.45 18.61 -6.46
CA PRO A 600 -0.80 18.21 -7.72
C PRO A 600 -0.15 16.82 -7.62
N VAL A 601 0.40 16.48 -6.46
CA VAL A 601 1.04 15.17 -6.24
C VAL A 601 -0.03 14.08 -6.23
N LEU A 602 -1.10 14.26 -5.46
CA LEU A 602 -2.21 13.29 -5.39
C LEU A 602 -2.91 13.09 -6.73
N SER A 603 -3.14 14.18 -7.49
CA SER A 603 -3.72 14.08 -8.83
C SER A 603 -2.76 13.46 -9.85
N SER A 604 -1.45 13.69 -9.72
CA SER A 604 -0.43 13.08 -10.59
C SER A 604 -0.22 11.60 -10.34
N ILE A 605 -0.46 11.14 -9.10
CA ILE A 605 -0.20 9.76 -8.72
C ILE A 605 -1.20 8.82 -9.42
N GLY A 606 -2.42 9.23 -9.76
CA GLY A 606 -3.36 8.40 -10.52
C GLY A 606 -3.74 7.06 -9.85
N VAL A 607 -3.32 6.86 -8.60
CA VAL A 607 -3.59 5.69 -7.74
C VAL A 607 -4.83 5.91 -6.87
N VAL A 608 -5.22 7.16 -6.67
CA VAL A 608 -6.31 7.50 -5.79
C VAL A 608 -7.63 7.28 -6.55
N ASP A 609 -8.38 6.27 -6.13
CA ASP A 609 -9.70 5.96 -6.70
C ASP A 609 -10.64 7.18 -6.62
N GLN A 610 -11.60 7.31 -7.53
CA GLN A 610 -12.45 8.51 -7.57
C GLN A 610 -13.24 8.69 -6.28
N SER A 611 -13.81 7.62 -5.72
CA SER A 611 -14.51 7.69 -4.44
C SER A 611 -13.59 8.15 -3.29
N LEU A 612 -12.30 7.85 -3.42
CA LEU A 612 -11.29 8.24 -2.45
C LEU A 612 -10.94 9.73 -2.61
N MET A 613 -10.82 10.23 -3.84
CA MET A 613 -10.70 11.67 -4.13
C MET A 613 -11.93 12.43 -3.64
N ASP A 614 -13.12 11.87 -3.79
CA ASP A 614 -14.37 12.48 -3.33
C ASP A 614 -14.41 12.55 -1.80
N ALA A 615 -14.00 11.49 -1.10
CA ALA A 615 -13.87 11.49 0.36
C ALA A 615 -12.81 12.48 0.87
N MET A 616 -11.79 12.79 0.07
CA MET A 616 -10.72 13.75 0.41
C MET A 616 -11.12 15.21 0.23
N LYS A 617 -12.06 15.48 -0.69
CA LYS A 617 -12.35 16.83 -1.20
C LYS A 617 -12.77 17.80 -0.10
N ASP A 618 -13.58 17.33 0.85
CA ASP A 618 -14.19 18.16 1.88
C ASP A 618 -13.51 18.02 3.26
N VAL A 619 -12.33 17.43 3.33
CA VAL A 619 -11.59 17.21 4.58
C VAL A 619 -10.58 18.35 4.78
N PRO A 620 -10.78 19.25 5.76
CA PRO A 620 -9.75 20.24 6.05
C PRO A 620 -8.51 19.52 6.55
N CYS A 621 -7.34 20.05 6.19
CA CYS A 621 -6.06 19.45 6.57
C CYS A 621 -5.89 18.00 6.10
N MET A 622 -6.63 17.58 5.05
CA MET A 622 -6.58 16.24 4.47
C MET A 622 -5.16 15.66 4.41
N SER A 623 -4.16 16.45 3.99
CA SER A 623 -2.78 16.00 3.90
C SER A 623 -2.16 15.57 5.24
N GLU A 624 -2.46 16.24 6.35
CA GLU A 624 -1.97 15.86 7.68
C GLU A 624 -2.77 14.70 8.28
N PHE A 625 -4.09 14.65 8.07
CA PHE A 625 -4.88 13.47 8.48
C PHE A 625 -4.45 12.22 7.71
N TYR A 626 -4.22 12.33 6.40
CA TYR A 626 -3.68 11.25 5.61
C TYR A 626 -2.33 10.78 6.15
N ARG A 627 -1.40 11.71 6.45
CA ARG A 627 -0.12 11.39 7.08
C ARG A 627 -0.28 10.69 8.43
N TYR A 628 -1.20 11.15 9.27
CA TYR A 628 -1.51 10.54 10.56
C TYR A 628 -1.94 9.08 10.37
N ILE A 629 -2.97 8.85 9.55
CA ILE A 629 -3.53 7.52 9.30
C ILE A 629 -2.46 6.57 8.74
N GLN A 630 -1.74 7.01 7.72
CA GLN A 630 -0.75 6.19 7.04
C GLN A 630 0.44 5.86 7.94
N TRP A 631 0.88 6.80 8.77
CA TRP A 631 1.92 6.53 9.75
C TRP A 631 1.50 5.42 10.72
N HIS A 632 0.26 5.44 11.23
CA HIS A 632 -0.26 4.40 12.11
C HIS A 632 -0.45 3.05 11.38
N ASN A 633 -0.96 3.07 10.15
CA ASN A 633 -1.08 1.87 9.32
C ASN A 633 0.28 1.18 9.14
N LEU A 634 1.30 1.95 8.75
CA LEU A 634 2.66 1.45 8.54
C LEU A 634 3.30 0.98 9.86
N ALA A 635 3.06 1.67 10.96
CA ALA A 635 3.55 1.26 12.26
C ALA A 635 3.05 -0.15 12.63
N PHE A 636 1.76 -0.44 12.43
CA PHE A 636 1.21 -1.78 12.62
C PHE A 636 1.78 -2.81 11.67
N THR A 637 1.94 -2.46 10.39
CA THR A 637 2.56 -3.38 9.42
C THR A 637 3.98 -3.74 9.86
N VAL A 638 4.80 -2.76 10.23
CA VAL A 638 6.19 -2.99 10.67
C VAL A 638 6.25 -3.86 11.93
N THR A 639 5.44 -3.57 12.95
CA THR A 639 5.48 -4.35 14.20
C THR A 639 5.00 -5.78 14.00
N SER A 640 3.95 -5.97 13.19
CA SER A 640 3.42 -7.28 12.82
C SER A 640 4.43 -8.10 12.01
N ASP A 641 5.05 -7.50 10.98
CA ASP A 641 6.00 -8.18 10.10
C ASP A 641 7.25 -8.64 10.84
N LEU A 642 7.71 -7.84 11.80
CA LEU A 642 8.86 -8.16 12.66
C LEU A 642 8.49 -9.09 13.82
N GLN A 643 7.20 -9.36 14.06
CA GLN A 643 6.70 -10.16 15.18
C GLN A 643 7.21 -9.63 16.53
N ILE A 644 7.34 -8.31 16.66
CA ILE A 644 7.83 -7.67 17.88
C ILE A 644 6.67 -7.45 18.84
N PRO A 645 6.78 -7.86 20.12
CA PRO A 645 5.79 -7.52 21.14
C PRO A 645 5.52 -6.02 21.17
N SER A 646 4.25 -5.63 21.04
CA SER A 646 3.83 -4.23 21.00
C SER A 646 2.84 -3.89 22.10
N MET A 647 3.06 -2.79 22.82
CA MET A 647 2.10 -2.16 23.72
C MET A 647 1.43 -0.99 23.00
N LEU A 648 0.09 -0.96 23.02
CA LEU A 648 -0.69 0.18 22.54
C LEU A 648 -0.96 1.12 23.71
N LEU A 649 -0.70 2.41 23.50
CA LEU A 649 -0.84 3.42 24.54
C LEU A 649 -1.66 4.60 24.01
N HIS A 650 -2.86 4.82 24.56
CA HIS A 650 -3.63 6.03 24.27
C HIS A 650 -3.16 7.17 25.17
N TYR A 651 -2.75 8.29 24.56
CA TYR A 651 -2.20 9.43 25.29
C TYR A 651 -3.20 10.00 26.32
N GLU A 652 -4.49 9.97 26.00
CA GLU A 652 -5.57 10.45 26.87
C GLU A 652 -5.74 9.57 28.13
N ASP A 653 -5.27 8.33 28.13
CA ASP A 653 -5.35 7.44 29.30
C ASP A 653 -4.49 7.95 30.46
N TYR A 654 -3.47 8.77 30.22
CA TYR A 654 -2.75 9.45 31.30
C TYR A 654 -3.65 10.38 32.12
N SER A 655 -4.77 10.87 31.59
CA SER A 655 -5.71 11.70 32.35
C SER A 655 -6.71 10.91 33.18
N THR A 656 -7.08 9.71 32.75
CA THR A 656 -8.17 8.92 33.35
C THR A 656 -7.66 7.72 34.14
N ARG A 657 -6.51 7.15 33.78
CA ARG A 657 -5.94 5.91 34.35
C ARG A 657 -4.44 6.04 34.59
N PHE A 658 -4.00 7.17 35.14
CA PHE A 658 -2.58 7.52 35.26
C PHE A 658 -1.71 6.44 35.93
N GLU A 659 -2.15 5.93 37.08
CA GLU A 659 -1.40 4.91 37.84
C GLU A 659 -1.34 3.58 37.10
N ASP A 660 -2.42 3.18 36.43
CA ASP A 660 -2.48 1.94 35.65
C ASP A 660 -1.57 2.03 34.43
N VAL A 661 -1.66 3.12 33.66
CA VAL A 661 -0.83 3.35 32.46
C VAL A 661 0.65 3.35 32.80
N THR A 662 1.04 4.03 33.88
CA THR A 662 2.45 4.09 34.29
C THR A 662 2.97 2.74 34.79
N ARG A 663 2.14 1.95 35.48
CA ARG A 663 2.46 0.57 35.86
C ARG A 663 2.58 -0.36 34.66
N GLU A 664 1.58 -0.38 33.77
CA GLU A 664 1.60 -1.16 32.54
C GLU A 664 2.83 -0.84 31.69
N LEU A 665 3.20 0.44 31.60
CA LEU A 665 4.38 0.90 30.87
C LEU A 665 5.69 0.38 31.47
N THR A 666 5.85 0.46 32.80
CA THR A 666 7.07 -0.06 33.45
C THR A 666 7.14 -1.57 33.44
N ASP A 667 6.01 -2.25 33.61
CA ASP A 667 5.90 -3.71 33.55
C ASP A 667 6.23 -4.21 32.14
N PHE A 668 5.68 -3.57 31.11
CA PHE A 668 5.99 -3.88 29.72
C PHE A 668 7.48 -3.67 29.41
N LEU A 669 8.09 -2.63 29.98
CA LEU A 669 9.53 -2.39 29.84
C LEU A 669 10.41 -3.32 30.69
N GLY A 670 9.84 -4.01 31.69
CA GLY A 670 10.60 -4.81 32.66
C GLY A 670 11.46 -3.94 33.57
N LEU A 671 10.99 -2.73 33.92
CA LEU A 671 11.72 -1.75 34.72
C LEU A 671 11.06 -1.56 36.09
N GLU A 672 11.87 -1.44 37.13
CA GLU A 672 11.39 -1.14 38.48
C GLU A 672 11.03 0.35 38.62
N GLN A 673 9.91 0.63 39.30
CA GLN A 673 9.52 1.99 39.66
C GLN A 673 10.30 2.47 40.89
N VAL A 674 11.32 3.30 40.68
CA VAL A 674 12.20 3.88 41.71
C VAL A 674 11.92 5.37 41.97
N GLY A 675 10.94 5.94 41.29
CA GLY A 675 10.56 7.35 41.37
C GLY A 675 9.07 7.57 41.14
N LYS A 676 8.68 8.83 40.93
CA LYS A 676 7.29 9.22 40.64
C LYS A 676 7.25 9.92 39.29
N ALA A 677 6.33 9.52 38.43
CA ALA A 677 6.07 10.23 37.18
C ALA A 677 5.66 11.68 37.47
N PRO A 678 6.04 12.64 36.59
CA PRO A 678 5.55 14.00 36.69
C PRO A 678 4.03 14.03 36.52
N GLU A 679 3.35 14.92 37.23
CA GLU A 679 1.90 15.10 37.08
C GLU A 679 1.51 15.28 35.61
N PHE A 680 0.49 14.53 35.16
CA PHE A 680 -0.05 14.67 33.82
C PHE A 680 -0.95 15.90 33.75
N ILE A 681 -0.54 16.88 32.96
CA ILE A 681 -1.37 18.06 32.70
C ILE A 681 -2.23 17.77 31.46
N GLY A 682 -3.46 17.32 31.71
CA GLY A 682 -4.48 17.11 30.70
C GLY A 682 -5.06 18.43 30.14
N GLY A 683 -6.20 18.32 29.44
CA GLY A 683 -7.03 19.49 29.08
C GLY A 683 -6.65 20.20 27.77
N LYS A 684 -5.67 19.71 27.01
CA LYS A 684 -5.41 20.20 25.65
C LYS A 684 -6.28 19.46 24.64
N GLN A 685 -7.55 19.83 24.61
CA GLN A 685 -8.49 19.46 23.57
C GLN A 685 -8.58 20.59 22.55
N TYR A 686 -8.65 20.24 21.27
CA TYR A 686 -8.61 21.17 20.15
C TYR A 686 -9.79 21.00 19.20
N LEU A 687 -10.89 20.40 19.67
CA LEU A 687 -12.11 20.22 18.87
C LEU A 687 -12.74 21.56 18.43
N ASP A 688 -12.42 22.66 19.11
CA ASP A 688 -12.83 24.01 18.76
C ASP A 688 -12.07 24.59 17.55
N TYR A 689 -11.06 23.90 17.02
CA TYR A 689 -10.40 24.25 15.76
C TYR A 689 -11.12 23.72 14.51
N TYR A 690 -12.21 22.98 14.68
CA TYR A 690 -12.95 22.35 13.58
C TYR A 690 -14.42 22.76 13.62
N PHE A 691 -15.05 22.88 12.45
CA PHE A 691 -16.51 22.95 12.36
C PHE A 691 -17.12 21.54 12.51
N GLU A 692 -18.40 21.44 12.88
CA GLU A 692 -19.06 20.12 12.99
C GLU A 692 -19.06 19.34 11.68
N ARG A 693 -19.19 20.04 10.55
CA ARG A 693 -19.05 19.42 9.21
C ARG A 693 -17.66 18.82 9.01
N ASP A 694 -16.61 19.52 9.44
CA ASP A 694 -15.24 19.04 9.32
C ASP A 694 -15.04 17.76 10.11
N LYS A 695 -15.56 17.70 11.34
CA LYS A 695 -15.42 16.54 12.21
C LYS A 695 -16.03 15.28 11.59
N ARG A 696 -17.23 15.39 11.01
CA ARG A 696 -17.88 14.29 10.26
C ARG A 696 -17.06 13.86 9.04
N ASN A 697 -16.63 14.83 8.22
CA ASN A 697 -15.82 14.54 7.04
C ASN A 697 -14.49 13.86 7.39
N ILE A 698 -13.82 14.33 8.45
CA ILE A 698 -12.59 13.76 8.98
C ILE A 698 -12.83 12.36 9.53
N ALA A 699 -13.91 12.14 10.29
CA ALA A 699 -14.23 10.84 10.86
C ALA A 699 -14.48 9.80 9.75
N ARG A 700 -15.30 10.14 8.76
CA ARG A 700 -15.51 9.33 7.54
C ARG A 700 -14.18 9.08 6.85
N PHE A 701 -13.40 10.12 6.59
CA PHE A 701 -12.09 9.99 5.95
C PHE A 701 -11.13 9.05 6.71
N ILE A 702 -11.06 9.14 8.04
CA ILE A 702 -10.23 8.23 8.85
C ILE A 702 -10.77 6.80 8.76
N ARG A 703 -12.08 6.58 8.88
CA ARG A 703 -12.70 5.26 8.74
C ARG A 703 -12.33 4.60 7.42
N GLU A 704 -12.36 5.38 6.36
CA GLU A 704 -12.10 4.93 5.01
C GLU A 704 -10.60 4.57 4.80
N PHE A 705 -9.66 5.31 5.40
CA PHE A 705 -8.22 5.13 5.11
C PHE A 705 -7.44 4.34 6.16
N ALA A 706 -7.99 4.18 7.35
CA ALA A 706 -7.37 3.40 8.41
C ALA A 706 -7.41 1.91 8.06
N THR A 707 -6.29 1.21 8.27
CA THR A 707 -6.34 -0.26 8.34
C THR A 707 -7.20 -0.67 9.55
N LYS A 708 -7.69 -1.92 9.56
CA LYS A 708 -8.51 -2.42 10.68
C LYS A 708 -7.88 -2.18 12.05
N PRO A 709 -6.58 -2.48 12.29
CA PRO A 709 -5.94 -2.18 13.58
C PRO A 709 -5.89 -0.68 13.89
N THR A 710 -5.62 0.18 12.90
CA THR A 710 -5.65 1.63 13.09
C THR A 710 -7.05 2.10 13.45
N TRP A 711 -8.09 1.65 12.73
CA TRP A 711 -9.48 2.01 12.99
C TRP A 711 -9.90 1.63 14.40
N GLN A 712 -9.63 0.39 14.82
CA GLN A 712 -9.93 -0.10 16.17
C GLN A 712 -9.35 0.81 17.27
N ASN A 713 -8.19 1.41 17.04
CA ASN A 713 -7.51 2.29 18.00
C ASN A 713 -7.84 3.79 17.83
N VAL A 714 -8.66 4.18 16.84
CA VAL A 714 -9.06 5.58 16.67
C VAL A 714 -10.57 5.80 16.68
N HIS A 715 -11.38 4.76 16.47
CA HIS A 715 -12.83 4.87 16.32
C HIS A 715 -13.51 5.48 17.55
N HIS A 716 -13.02 5.21 18.77
CA HIS A 716 -13.59 5.76 20.00
C HIS A 716 -13.39 7.28 20.14
N TYR A 717 -12.43 7.87 19.42
CA TYR A 717 -12.31 9.34 19.33
C TYR A 717 -13.29 9.94 18.32
N LEU A 718 -13.92 9.10 17.50
CA LEU A 718 -14.70 9.48 16.32
C LEU A 718 -16.17 9.06 16.40
N SER A 719 -16.56 8.25 17.39
CA SER A 719 -17.88 7.64 17.53
C SER A 719 -19.02 8.66 17.45
N ASP A 720 -18.82 9.82 18.07
CA ASP A 720 -19.82 10.90 18.12
C ASP A 720 -20.10 11.52 16.74
N PHE A 721 -19.20 11.32 15.77
CA PHE A 721 -19.29 11.91 14.44
C PHE A 721 -19.69 10.92 13.35
N VAL A 722 -19.60 9.60 13.59
CA VAL A 722 -19.94 8.55 12.61
C VAL A 722 -21.45 8.28 12.60
N LEU A 723 -22.10 8.30 13.77
CA LEU A 723 -23.51 7.88 13.91
C LEU A 723 -24.54 8.94 13.45
N SER A 724 -24.11 10.16 13.15
CA SER A 724 -25.04 11.27 12.83
C SER A 724 -25.57 11.28 11.39
N ASP A 725 -25.02 10.46 10.50
CA ASP A 725 -25.35 10.50 9.06
C ASP A 725 -26.70 9.85 8.72
N GLY A 726 -27.31 9.09 9.64
CA GLY A 726 -28.48 8.26 9.33
C GLY A 726 -29.86 8.92 9.42
N ASN A 727 -30.02 10.15 9.93
CA ASN A 727 -31.34 10.62 10.39
C ASN A 727 -31.84 12.00 9.93
N ASN A 728 -31.08 12.81 9.17
CA ASN A 728 -31.47 14.23 8.96
C ASN A 728 -31.59 14.74 7.52
N ASP A 729 -31.25 13.96 6.50
CA ASP A 729 -31.60 14.34 5.12
C ASP A 729 -32.91 13.64 4.74
N GLY A 730 -34.02 14.34 4.92
CA GLY A 730 -35.37 13.93 4.49
C GLY A 730 -35.55 13.86 2.96
N GLY A 731 -34.53 13.38 2.24
CA GLY A 731 -34.57 13.03 0.84
C GLY A 731 -34.72 11.52 0.72
N GLU A 732 -35.92 11.09 0.33
CA GLU A 732 -36.28 9.72 0.01
C GLU A 732 -35.46 9.26 -1.22
N SER A 733 -34.26 8.71 -1.01
CA SER A 733 -33.50 7.99 -2.05
C SER A 733 -33.35 6.52 -1.63
N ASP A 734 -34.08 5.66 -2.34
CA ASP A 734 -34.29 4.23 -2.10
C ASP A 734 -33.12 3.37 -2.59
N ASP A 735 -31.89 3.76 -2.25
CA ASP A 735 -30.67 3.06 -2.64
C ASP A 735 -30.07 2.42 -1.38
N GLY A 736 -30.57 1.24 -1.02
CA GLY A 736 -30.13 0.46 0.14
C GLY A 736 -28.71 -0.09 0.00
N GLU A 737 -27.72 0.78 0.14
CA GLU A 737 -26.30 0.49 0.26
C GLU A 737 -26.01 0.00 1.70
N ALA A 738 -25.56 -1.25 1.85
CA ALA A 738 -25.20 -1.81 3.14
C ALA A 738 -24.04 -1.00 3.74
N THR A 739 -24.24 -0.42 4.92
CA THR A 739 -23.20 0.37 5.60
C THR A 739 -22.28 -0.56 6.39
N PHE A 740 -21.03 -0.12 6.55
CA PHE A 740 -20.00 -0.81 7.33
C PHE A 740 -20.39 -1.04 8.81
N ASP A 741 -21.44 -0.41 9.32
CA ASP A 741 -21.88 -0.50 10.71
C ASP A 741 -22.61 -1.84 11.00
N ASP A 742 -23.25 -2.45 9.99
CA ASP A 742 -23.76 -3.84 10.08
C ASP A 742 -22.60 -4.84 10.29
N TYR A 743 -21.42 -4.51 9.79
CA TYR A 743 -20.18 -5.28 9.95
C TYR A 743 -19.65 -5.24 11.40
N GLU A 744 -19.85 -4.14 12.13
CA GLU A 744 -19.30 -3.92 13.47
C GLU A 744 -20.09 -4.66 14.56
N SER A 745 -21.42 -4.75 14.40
CA SER A 745 -22.32 -5.53 15.26
C SER A 745 -22.01 -7.03 15.20
N GLU A 746 -21.80 -7.57 14.00
CA GLU A 746 -21.46 -8.99 13.81
C GLU A 746 -20.05 -9.33 14.31
N ILE A 747 -19.09 -8.41 14.18
CA ILE A 747 -17.71 -8.60 14.66
C ILE A 747 -17.63 -8.59 16.18
N ASN A 748 -18.30 -7.67 16.87
CA ASN A 748 -18.31 -7.66 18.33
C ASN A 748 -18.94 -8.94 18.90
N THR A 749 -19.96 -9.45 18.22
CA THR A 749 -20.58 -10.74 18.54
C THR A 749 -19.62 -11.91 18.27
N GLY A 750 -18.88 -11.88 17.16
CA GLY A 750 -17.88 -12.90 16.81
C GLY A 750 -16.65 -12.93 17.73
N ILE A 751 -16.15 -11.76 18.15
CA ILE A 751 -15.02 -11.65 19.10
C ILE A 751 -15.45 -12.12 20.49
N ALA A 752 -16.66 -11.78 20.95
CA ALA A 752 -17.21 -12.30 22.20
C ALA A 752 -17.34 -13.83 22.16
N ALA A 753 -17.86 -14.38 21.07
CA ALA A 753 -17.98 -15.83 20.87
C ALA A 753 -16.61 -16.54 20.79
N ALA A 754 -15.60 -15.92 20.16
CA ALA A 754 -14.24 -16.46 20.09
C ALA A 754 -13.54 -16.41 21.45
N ALA A 755 -13.72 -15.35 22.23
CA ALA A 755 -13.20 -15.22 23.59
C ALA A 755 -13.85 -16.24 24.54
N GLU A 756 -15.15 -16.49 24.41
CA GLU A 756 -15.84 -17.56 25.15
C GLU A 756 -15.31 -18.97 24.78
N ARG A 757 -15.08 -19.25 23.49
CA ARG A 757 -14.47 -20.52 23.05
C ARG A 757 -13.03 -20.69 23.52
N PHE A 758 -12.26 -19.61 23.60
CA PHE A 758 -10.88 -19.66 24.09
C PHE A 758 -10.83 -19.89 25.60
N ASN A 759 -11.78 -19.32 26.36
CA ASN A 759 -11.90 -19.54 27.80
C ASN A 759 -12.44 -20.94 28.15
N SER A 760 -13.37 -21.49 27.36
CA SER A 760 -13.91 -22.85 27.60
C SER A 760 -12.88 -23.95 27.33
N ASN A 761 -11.99 -23.77 26.35
CA ASN A 761 -10.90 -24.72 26.08
C ASN A 761 -9.78 -24.72 27.14
N LYS A 762 -9.67 -23.67 27.96
CA LYS A 762 -8.67 -23.58 29.05
C LYS A 762 -9.07 -24.39 30.29
N LEU A 763 -10.35 -24.73 30.44
CA LEU A 763 -10.88 -25.52 31.56
C LEU A 763 -10.90 -27.04 31.28
N GLY A 764 -10.57 -27.49 30.06
CA GLY A 764 -10.62 -28.90 29.65
C GLY A 764 -9.34 -29.72 29.85
N TYR A 765 -8.21 -29.09 30.24
CA TYR A 765 -6.91 -29.76 30.38
C TYR A 765 -6.46 -29.89 31.84
N HIS A 766 -7.28 -30.52 32.68
CA HIS A 766 -6.81 -31.10 33.94
C HIS A 766 -7.75 -32.23 34.39
N THR A 767 -7.57 -33.41 33.80
CA THR A 767 -7.68 -34.73 34.46
C THR A 767 -7.49 -35.83 33.40
N GLN A 768 -6.26 -36.29 33.20
CA GLN A 768 -5.89 -37.68 32.88
C GLN A 768 -4.36 -37.79 32.75
N ASN A 769 -3.71 -37.87 33.90
CA ASN A 769 -2.64 -38.82 34.25
C ASN A 769 -2.24 -38.58 35.70
#